data_AF-A0A971VCM0-F1
#
_entry.id   AF-A0A971VCM0-F1
#
_cell.length_a   1.000
_cell.length_b   1.000
_cell.length_c   1.000
_cell.angle_alpha   90.00
_cell.angle_beta   90.00
_cell.angle_gamma   90.00
#
_symmetry.space_group_name_H-M   'P 1'
#
loop_
_entity.id
_entity.type
_entity.pdbx_description
1 polymer ?
#
loop_
_entity_poly.entity_id
_entity_poly.type
_entity_poly.pdbx_seq_one_letter_code
_entity_poly.pdbx_strand_id
1 'polypeptide(L)'
;MLFVVANPLKYGEAMFAINTKPKLPVRILLVFILLPGLCSVAQTTSIKGKVVDASTFEPLAYANVFFKGTQLGTTTDFEGNFAIVSDQIGDSLTVSLLGYEQSSKAVQRGSEQILNYSLYPSSLSLSEVIITPGENPAHIIMRKVWANSAANNIDKLEQYSVDTYTKTSVYLRQLRKEGPSEKAGGSGVFALHAILPEEGSDAALPVYMSETSSRNYYLRSPEREKVLVEASNTNSLIDADAAIVTQLIQKSSKFNFYENNIRLLERNFVSPLSSSGLFFYKYYLNDSLYIDDNYCYELRVIPRRSEDLAFNGTIWITASGFALKRLMLEVGANVNFNFVDRIRIMQDLEAVGDGAWMPVKSRFMADAVNIFVSSYVEYSNFDSKDYPLGFYDRELEVSEGAGEKDEKEWEKLRPRQLDSHDLATLKGIEELQEIGSVKFLSSLVNMSIKAYYNFGDFELGPWLLLYNHNKVEGHRFRLGFRTNPGFSQKWVASGYLAYGTDDEKLKYEANIERFLSRKSWTKLGLQYRDDVERLGAKDEFYSKSSFSSFASSFGGTDKLISTRLLRGWFETDVFRGFTQKIVFLNKWQTPASPDLHFAYFKDKERTSPTSDLTISELNFTSVYQPKATFIIDKNNRFPVSFNNAPTFSASYTYGFNGLLNSDFKYHKASVGMEQNILLGSLGSLSYNLSMKKVFSPLPYPLLNVFHANESWFRTSNTFNMMSYGEYVADQSAELFITFRQDGFILDKIPLIKKLNWRSVATAAMAYGSFDEKKNGYYDTESNKQGILLRELPGGIPSTSFKTLDADSPYLEVSYGIENIFRFFRIEAFHRLTQLQPDAEGNKPRTTAIKLSAQFRF
;
A
#
# COMPACT_ATOMS: atom_id res chain seq x y z
N MET A 1 -8.18 44.35 -40.64
CA MET A 1 -7.53 43.87 -41.88
C MET A 1 -8.49 42.86 -42.50
N LEU A 2 -9.40 43.29 -43.40
CA LEU A 2 -9.26 43.39 -44.88
C LEU A 2 -9.30 41.98 -45.50
N PHE A 3 -10.22 41.55 -46.39
CA PHE A 3 -11.09 42.13 -47.43
C PHE A 3 -12.29 41.15 -47.64
N VAL A 4 -13.58 41.49 -47.85
CA VAL A 4 -14.32 42.16 -48.96
C VAL A 4 -14.06 41.58 -50.36
N VAL A 5 -15.12 41.14 -51.06
CA VAL A 5 -15.61 41.66 -52.35
C VAL A 5 -16.79 40.80 -52.86
N ALA A 6 -17.82 41.48 -53.36
CA ALA A 6 -19.03 40.98 -54.00
C ALA A 6 -19.02 41.24 -55.52
N ASN A 7 -20.02 40.65 -56.21
CA ASN A 7 -20.63 41.06 -57.50
C ASN A 7 -19.96 40.63 -58.83
N PRO A 8 -20.67 40.67 -59.99
CA PRO A 8 -21.98 40.07 -60.30
C PRO A 8 -22.07 39.48 -61.75
N LEU A 9 -23.28 38.97 -62.07
CA LEU A 9 -23.92 38.60 -63.35
C LEU A 9 -23.37 39.16 -64.68
N LYS A 10 -23.45 38.33 -65.74
CA LYS A 10 -23.66 38.77 -67.14
C LYS A 10 -24.54 37.80 -67.94
N TYR A 11 -25.47 38.39 -68.69
CA TYR A 11 -26.41 37.83 -69.67
C TYR A 11 -25.73 37.46 -71.00
N GLY A 12 -26.35 36.54 -71.76
CA GLY A 12 -26.11 36.31 -73.18
C GLY A 12 -27.24 35.48 -73.81
N GLU A 13 -28.05 36.11 -74.65
CA GLU A 13 -29.13 35.53 -75.46
C GLU A 13 -28.61 35.00 -76.82
N ALA A 14 -29.24 33.97 -77.40
CA ALA A 14 -29.72 33.93 -78.80
C ALA A 14 -30.34 32.57 -79.21
N MET A 15 -31.66 32.62 -79.47
CA MET A 15 -32.51 31.99 -80.51
C MET A 15 -32.01 30.80 -81.39
N PHE A 16 -32.83 29.75 -81.54
CA PHE A 16 -33.57 29.42 -82.79
C PHE A 16 -34.59 28.28 -82.59
N ALA A 17 -35.67 28.32 -83.37
CA ALA A 17 -36.90 27.54 -83.28
C ALA A 17 -36.84 26.12 -83.91
N ILE A 18 -37.80 25.24 -83.56
CA ILE A 18 -38.79 24.60 -84.46
C ILE A 18 -39.62 23.54 -83.70
N ASN A 19 -40.92 23.81 -83.62
CA ASN A 19 -42.09 22.94 -83.81
C ASN A 19 -41.97 21.40 -83.62
N THR A 20 -42.78 20.82 -82.73
CA THR A 20 -43.91 19.91 -83.03
C THR A 20 -44.43 19.23 -81.74
N LYS A 21 -45.74 19.31 -81.48
CA LYS A 21 -46.44 18.44 -80.50
C LYS A 21 -46.63 17.04 -81.13
N PRO A 22 -46.69 15.95 -80.34
CA PRO A 22 -48.03 15.52 -79.91
C PRO A 22 -48.11 14.92 -78.49
N LYS A 23 -49.19 15.33 -77.80
CA LYS A 23 -50.04 14.60 -76.85
C LYS A 23 -49.51 13.27 -76.27
N LEU A 24 -49.09 13.29 -75.00
CA LEU A 24 -49.13 12.13 -74.10
C LEU A 24 -50.33 12.24 -73.14
N PRO A 25 -50.96 11.12 -72.74
CA PRO A 25 -52.25 11.11 -72.07
C PRO A 25 -52.14 11.51 -70.59
N VAL A 26 -53.12 12.30 -70.15
CA VAL A 26 -53.32 12.86 -68.79
C VAL A 26 -53.44 11.79 -67.67
N ARG A 27 -53.27 10.49 -67.97
CA ARG A 27 -53.32 9.40 -66.99
C ARG A 27 -51.98 9.04 -66.32
N ILE A 28 -50.84 9.53 -66.81
CA ILE A 28 -49.51 9.24 -66.19
C ILE A 28 -49.08 10.34 -65.20
N LEU A 29 -49.62 11.55 -65.31
CA LEU A 29 -49.33 12.66 -64.37
C LEU A 29 -50.02 12.48 -63.01
N LEU A 30 -51.09 11.69 -62.93
CA LEU A 30 -51.80 11.38 -61.69
C LEU A 30 -51.14 10.26 -60.85
N VAL A 31 -50.26 9.45 -61.45
CA VAL A 31 -49.51 8.41 -60.71
C VAL A 31 -48.21 8.97 -60.10
N PHE A 32 -47.65 10.05 -60.67
CA PHE A 32 -46.45 10.69 -60.13
C PHE A 32 -46.72 11.69 -58.99
N ILE A 33 -47.97 12.11 -58.80
CA ILE A 33 -48.39 13.01 -57.70
C ILE A 33 -48.87 12.22 -56.45
N LEU A 34 -49.11 10.91 -56.58
CA LEU A 34 -49.56 10.04 -55.48
C LEU A 34 -48.43 9.24 -54.79
N LEU A 35 -47.16 9.45 -55.16
CA LEU A 35 -46.01 8.68 -54.67
C LEU A 35 -45.04 9.32 -53.65
N PRO A 36 -45.28 10.47 -52.98
CA PRO A 36 -44.47 10.87 -51.83
C PRO A 36 -45.02 10.44 -50.46
N GLY A 37 -46.10 9.64 -50.41
CA GLY A 37 -46.83 9.34 -49.16
C GLY A 37 -46.28 8.21 -48.26
N LEU A 38 -45.17 7.53 -48.60
CA LEU A 38 -44.74 6.32 -47.89
C LEU A 38 -43.36 6.38 -47.22
N CYS A 39 -42.67 7.52 -47.24
CA CYS A 39 -41.54 7.72 -46.33
C CYS A 39 -42.04 8.33 -45.02
N SER A 40 -42.75 7.52 -44.21
CA SER A 40 -42.84 7.81 -42.79
C SER A 40 -41.44 7.61 -42.23
N VAL A 41 -40.71 8.72 -42.07
CA VAL A 41 -39.49 8.74 -41.27
C VAL A 41 -39.96 8.40 -39.86
N ALA A 42 -39.65 7.19 -39.37
CA ALA A 42 -39.76 6.92 -37.94
C ALA A 42 -38.86 7.95 -37.24
N GLN A 43 -39.46 8.94 -36.58
CA GLN A 43 -38.70 9.97 -35.87
C GLN A 43 -38.16 9.33 -34.60
N THR A 44 -36.92 8.88 -34.65
CA THR A 44 -36.21 8.32 -33.50
C THR A 44 -36.06 9.41 -32.45
N THR A 45 -36.56 9.15 -31.25
CA THR A 45 -36.39 10.05 -30.10
C THR A 45 -35.10 9.67 -29.39
N SER A 46 -34.20 10.64 -29.19
CA SER A 46 -32.92 10.43 -28.52
C SER A 46 -32.90 11.24 -27.23
N ILE A 47 -32.75 10.57 -26.09
CA ILE A 47 -32.68 11.23 -24.79
C ILE A 47 -31.35 10.87 -24.15
N LYS A 48 -30.59 11.89 -23.80
CA LYS A 48 -29.39 11.78 -22.98
C LYS A 48 -29.63 12.42 -21.64
N GLY A 49 -28.84 12.10 -20.63
CA GLY A 49 -28.92 12.78 -19.35
C GLY A 49 -28.06 12.14 -18.30
N LYS A 50 -28.11 12.71 -17.11
CA LYS A 50 -27.36 12.24 -15.94
C LYS A 50 -28.27 12.09 -14.74
N VAL A 51 -28.06 11.05 -13.96
CA VAL A 51 -28.78 10.76 -12.72
C VAL A 51 -27.83 10.93 -11.54
N VAL A 52 -28.23 11.71 -10.54
CA VAL A 52 -27.45 11.97 -9.32
C VAL A 52 -28.30 11.79 -8.07
N ASP A 53 -27.66 11.57 -6.93
CA ASP A 53 -28.28 11.59 -5.60
C ASP A 53 -28.68 13.04 -5.29
N ALA A 54 -29.90 13.32 -4.84
CA ALA A 54 -30.33 14.69 -4.56
C ALA A 54 -29.73 15.27 -3.26
N SER A 55 -29.16 14.43 -2.40
CA SER A 55 -28.59 14.80 -1.10
C SER A 55 -27.06 14.86 -1.11
N THR A 56 -26.40 13.90 -1.75
CA THR A 56 -24.93 13.84 -1.87
C THR A 56 -24.45 14.33 -3.23
N PHE A 57 -25.36 14.39 -4.21
CA PHE A 57 -25.07 14.71 -5.61
C PHE A 57 -24.06 13.76 -6.27
N GLU A 58 -23.82 12.60 -5.66
CA GLU A 58 -23.05 11.51 -6.27
C GLU A 58 -23.78 10.99 -7.52
N PRO A 59 -23.08 10.69 -8.64
CA PRO A 59 -23.68 10.03 -9.78
C PRO A 59 -24.22 8.66 -9.38
N LEU A 60 -25.46 8.43 -9.77
CA LEU A 60 -26.15 7.19 -9.47
C LEU A 60 -25.92 6.22 -10.60
N ALA A 61 -24.91 5.38 -10.45
CA ALA A 61 -24.63 4.28 -11.37
C ALA A 61 -25.73 3.21 -11.32
N TYR A 62 -25.99 2.60 -12.47
CA TYR A 62 -26.94 1.50 -12.64
C TYR A 62 -28.40 1.82 -12.25
N ALA A 63 -28.77 3.10 -12.23
CA ALA A 63 -30.16 3.51 -12.12
C ALA A 63 -30.91 3.04 -13.37
N ASN A 64 -32.04 2.38 -13.18
CA ASN A 64 -32.90 1.92 -14.26
C ASN A 64 -33.61 3.14 -14.86
N VAL A 65 -33.45 3.35 -16.16
CA VAL A 65 -34.05 4.45 -16.93
C VAL A 65 -34.94 3.85 -18.01
N PHE A 66 -36.25 3.95 -17.88
CA PHE A 66 -37.18 3.26 -18.78
C PHE A 66 -38.39 4.10 -19.15
N PHE A 67 -38.97 3.82 -20.31
CA PHE A 67 -40.23 4.42 -20.71
C PHE A 67 -41.37 3.78 -19.92
N LYS A 68 -42.16 4.61 -19.22
CA LYS A 68 -43.25 4.12 -18.38
C LYS A 68 -44.25 3.32 -19.20
N GLY A 69 -44.54 2.09 -18.78
CA GLY A 69 -45.50 1.20 -19.43
C GLY A 69 -44.93 0.37 -20.59
N THR A 70 -43.63 0.48 -20.89
CA THR A 70 -42.94 -0.38 -21.87
C THR A 70 -41.81 -1.17 -21.18
N GLN A 71 -41.27 -2.17 -21.88
CA GLN A 71 -40.06 -2.88 -21.46
C GLN A 71 -38.77 -2.22 -22.00
N LEU A 72 -38.90 -1.05 -22.63
CA LEU A 72 -37.79 -0.34 -23.24
C LEU A 72 -37.13 0.57 -22.21
N GLY A 73 -35.89 0.24 -21.88
CA GLY A 73 -35.09 0.97 -20.91
C GLY A 73 -33.60 0.78 -21.12
N THR A 74 -32.83 1.57 -20.39
CA THR A 74 -31.38 1.52 -20.29
C THR A 74 -31.00 1.66 -18.81
N THR A 75 -29.71 1.53 -18.49
CA THR A 75 -29.19 1.83 -17.15
C THR A 75 -28.15 2.93 -17.24
N THR A 76 -27.97 3.70 -16.18
CA THR A 76 -26.88 4.66 -16.11
C THR A 76 -25.51 3.99 -16.00
N ASP A 77 -24.48 4.63 -16.55
CA ASP A 77 -23.07 4.25 -16.43
C ASP A 77 -22.47 4.64 -15.06
N PHE A 78 -21.16 4.44 -14.86
CA PHE A 78 -20.48 4.70 -13.58
C PHE A 78 -20.44 6.19 -13.22
N GLU A 79 -20.63 7.05 -14.21
CA GLU A 79 -20.70 8.50 -14.11
C GLU A 79 -22.16 8.99 -14.06
N GLY A 80 -23.13 8.08 -13.92
CA GLY A 80 -24.55 8.38 -13.83
C GLY A 80 -25.18 8.82 -15.15
N ASN A 81 -24.45 8.78 -16.27
CA ASN A 81 -24.98 9.18 -17.57
C ASN A 81 -25.80 8.05 -18.17
N PHE A 82 -26.83 8.41 -18.94
CA PHE A 82 -27.59 7.48 -19.74
C PHE A 82 -27.86 8.06 -21.13
N ALA A 83 -28.04 7.16 -22.09
CA ALA A 83 -28.56 7.47 -23.40
C ALA A 83 -29.58 6.41 -23.78
N ILE A 84 -30.77 6.84 -24.21
CA ILE A 84 -31.81 5.95 -24.72
C ILE A 84 -32.32 6.49 -26.05
N VAL A 85 -32.33 5.62 -27.05
CA VAL A 85 -32.84 5.92 -28.40
C VAL A 85 -33.96 4.95 -28.68
N SER A 86 -35.14 5.46 -29.01
CA SER A 86 -36.29 4.62 -29.33
C SER A 86 -37.27 5.29 -30.29
N ASP A 87 -37.93 4.45 -31.08
CA ASP A 87 -39.08 4.73 -31.93
C ASP A 87 -40.42 4.49 -31.21
N GLN A 88 -40.41 3.71 -30.11
CA GLN A 88 -41.56 3.39 -29.27
C GLN A 88 -41.44 4.06 -27.89
N ILE A 89 -42.05 5.24 -27.74
CA ILE A 89 -42.01 5.96 -26.46
C ILE A 89 -43.26 5.72 -25.61
N GLY A 90 -43.08 5.65 -24.29
CA GLY A 90 -44.13 5.91 -23.30
C GLY A 90 -44.27 7.41 -23.02
N ASP A 91 -45.33 7.83 -22.31
CA ASP A 91 -45.62 9.26 -22.04
C ASP A 91 -44.55 9.97 -21.18
N SER A 92 -43.79 9.20 -20.38
CA SER A 92 -42.77 9.71 -19.49
C SER A 92 -41.57 8.77 -19.41
N LEU A 93 -40.37 9.32 -19.32
CA LEU A 93 -39.16 8.59 -18.96
C LEU A 93 -39.06 8.55 -17.44
N THR A 94 -38.82 7.38 -16.89
CA THR A 94 -38.80 7.16 -15.45
C THR A 94 -37.46 6.59 -15.03
N VAL A 95 -36.90 7.16 -13.97
CA VAL A 95 -35.66 6.71 -13.36
C VAL A 95 -35.97 6.13 -12.00
N SER A 96 -35.51 4.90 -11.75
CA SER A 96 -35.58 4.24 -10.45
C SER A 96 -34.23 3.65 -10.09
N LEU A 97 -33.80 3.87 -8.85
CA LEU A 97 -32.67 3.17 -8.26
C LEU A 97 -33.09 2.67 -6.89
N LEU A 98 -32.64 1.47 -6.52
CA LEU A 98 -32.94 0.90 -5.21
C LEU A 98 -32.37 1.77 -4.08
N GLY A 99 -33.20 2.07 -3.08
CA GLY A 99 -32.84 2.99 -1.99
C GLY A 99 -33.10 4.46 -2.32
N TYR A 100 -33.70 4.75 -3.47
CA TYR A 100 -34.05 6.09 -3.92
C TYR A 100 -35.53 6.20 -4.30
N GLU A 101 -36.09 7.40 -4.19
CA GLU A 101 -37.42 7.70 -4.70
C GLU A 101 -37.40 7.75 -6.24
N GLN A 102 -38.38 7.10 -6.87
CA GLN A 102 -38.52 7.09 -8.32
C GLN A 102 -38.93 8.47 -8.83
N SER A 103 -38.34 8.92 -9.94
CA SER A 103 -38.65 10.19 -10.58
C SER A 103 -39.02 9.99 -12.05
N SER A 104 -40.09 10.64 -12.51
CA SER A 104 -40.54 10.60 -13.90
C SER A 104 -40.57 11.99 -14.51
N LYS A 105 -40.10 12.15 -15.76
CA LYS A 105 -40.24 13.38 -16.54
C LYS A 105 -40.91 13.10 -17.88
N ALA A 106 -41.71 14.05 -18.37
CA ALA A 106 -42.38 13.96 -19.66
C ALA A 106 -41.36 14.01 -20.82
N VAL A 107 -41.66 13.29 -21.90
CA VAL A 107 -40.78 13.17 -23.08
C VAL A 107 -41.44 13.78 -24.30
N GLN A 108 -40.69 14.57 -25.08
CA GLN A 108 -41.15 15.07 -26.38
C GLN A 108 -40.92 14.04 -27.50
N ARG A 109 -41.86 13.84 -28.43
CA ARG A 109 -41.69 12.87 -29.52
C ARG A 109 -40.80 13.44 -30.63
N GLY A 110 -39.88 12.63 -31.15
CA GLY A 110 -39.11 12.91 -32.36
C GLY A 110 -38.04 13.99 -32.24
N SER A 111 -37.59 14.29 -31.01
CA SER A 111 -36.54 15.28 -30.73
C SER A 111 -35.36 14.68 -29.95
N GLU A 112 -34.19 15.30 -30.09
CA GLU A 112 -33.05 15.06 -29.19
C GLU A 112 -33.21 15.92 -27.94
N GLN A 113 -33.08 15.32 -26.75
CA GLN A 113 -33.36 15.97 -25.47
C GLN A 113 -32.31 15.60 -24.43
N ILE A 114 -32.03 16.52 -23.52
CA ILE A 114 -31.21 16.26 -22.34
C ILE A 114 -32.10 16.31 -21.09
N LEU A 115 -32.28 15.17 -20.41
CA LEU A 115 -33.10 15.05 -19.21
C LEU A 115 -32.24 14.56 -18.03
N ASN A 116 -31.81 15.47 -17.16
CA ASN A 116 -31.09 15.11 -15.93
C ASN A 116 -32.06 14.81 -14.79
N TYR A 117 -31.71 13.90 -13.88
CA TYR A 117 -32.51 13.48 -12.74
C TYR A 117 -31.71 13.60 -11.45
N SER A 118 -32.37 14.04 -10.37
CA SER A 118 -31.82 13.99 -9.02
C SER A 118 -32.78 13.17 -8.17
N LEU A 119 -32.33 12.04 -7.65
CA LEU A 119 -33.16 11.13 -6.86
C LEU A 119 -32.89 11.32 -5.36
N TYR A 120 -33.93 11.46 -4.56
CA TYR A 120 -33.78 11.55 -3.11
C TYR A 120 -33.57 10.16 -2.50
N PRO A 121 -32.63 9.97 -1.55
CA PRO A 121 -32.53 8.73 -0.82
C PRO A 121 -33.83 8.45 -0.09
N SER A 122 -34.39 7.27 -0.30
CA SER A 122 -35.58 6.81 0.40
C SER A 122 -35.15 6.14 1.72
N SER A 123 -35.73 6.56 2.84
CA SER A 123 -35.60 5.79 4.09
C SER A 123 -36.39 4.49 3.91
N LEU A 124 -35.69 3.41 3.57
CA LEU A 124 -36.28 2.07 3.48
C LEU A 124 -36.85 1.65 4.85
N SER A 125 -38.14 1.94 5.08
CA SER A 125 -38.96 1.08 5.93
C SER A 125 -39.27 -0.14 5.10
N LEU A 126 -38.63 -1.27 5.41
CA LEU A 126 -38.96 -2.54 4.78
C LEU A 126 -40.46 -2.79 4.94
N SER A 127 -41.21 -2.74 3.85
CA SER A 127 -42.57 -3.26 3.83
C SER A 127 -42.53 -4.73 4.27
N GLU A 128 -43.48 -5.11 5.11
CA GLU A 128 -43.59 -6.45 5.69
C GLU A 128 -43.36 -7.52 4.62
N VAL A 129 -42.41 -8.42 4.88
CA VAL A 129 -42.10 -9.53 3.99
C VAL A 129 -43.35 -10.42 3.97
N ILE A 130 -44.06 -10.44 2.84
CA ILE A 130 -45.09 -11.45 2.57
C ILE A 130 -44.33 -12.76 2.35
N ILE A 131 -44.16 -13.53 3.43
CA ILE A 131 -43.63 -14.90 3.36
C ILE A 131 -44.72 -15.74 2.68
N THR A 132 -44.63 -15.91 1.37
CA THR A 132 -45.40 -16.93 0.67
C THR A 132 -44.82 -18.31 1.03
N PRO A 133 -45.65 -19.37 1.18
CA PRO A 133 -45.15 -20.72 1.40
C PRO A 133 -44.25 -21.14 0.24
N GLY A 134 -42.95 -21.35 0.48
CA GLY A 134 -42.00 -21.70 -0.57
C GLY A 134 -40.55 -21.37 -0.19
N GLU A 135 -39.62 -21.84 -1.01
CA GLU A 135 -38.21 -21.49 -0.86
C GLU A 135 -37.93 -20.10 -1.47
N ASN A 136 -37.11 -19.27 -0.81
CA ASN A 136 -36.69 -17.97 -1.33
C ASN A 136 -35.99 -18.13 -2.70
N PRO A 137 -36.52 -17.54 -3.79
CA PRO A 137 -35.94 -17.64 -5.13
C PRO A 137 -34.47 -17.22 -5.20
N ALA A 138 -34.07 -16.22 -4.41
CA ALA A 138 -32.68 -15.76 -4.37
C ALA A 138 -31.74 -16.88 -3.88
N HIS A 139 -32.17 -17.73 -2.94
CA HIS A 139 -31.36 -18.86 -2.46
C HIS A 139 -31.16 -19.92 -3.55
N ILE A 140 -32.17 -20.16 -4.38
CA ILE A 140 -32.08 -21.07 -5.53
C ILE A 140 -31.06 -20.54 -6.53
N ILE A 141 -31.13 -19.25 -6.86
CA ILE A 141 -30.17 -18.59 -7.76
C ILE A 141 -28.76 -18.70 -7.19
N MET A 142 -28.54 -18.34 -5.93
CA MET A 142 -27.22 -18.41 -5.30
C MET A 142 -26.63 -19.82 -5.27
N ARG A 143 -27.43 -20.87 -5.04
CA ARG A 143 -26.94 -22.25 -5.18
C ARG A 143 -26.44 -22.59 -6.58
N LYS A 144 -27.11 -22.07 -7.60
CA LYS A 144 -26.66 -22.25 -8.99
C LYS A 144 -25.42 -21.42 -9.29
N VAL A 145 -25.28 -20.22 -8.74
CA VAL A 145 -24.04 -19.43 -8.81
C VAL A 145 -22.89 -20.27 -8.22
N TRP A 146 -23.05 -20.86 -7.04
CA TRP A 146 -21.99 -21.69 -6.43
C TRP A 146 -21.68 -22.94 -7.24
N ALA A 147 -22.69 -23.59 -7.82
CA ALA A 147 -22.49 -24.77 -8.68
C ALA A 147 -21.72 -24.43 -9.96
N ASN A 148 -21.86 -23.20 -10.48
CA ASN A 148 -21.20 -22.73 -11.70
C ASN A 148 -19.96 -21.87 -11.44
N SER A 149 -19.58 -21.63 -10.18
CA SER A 149 -18.50 -20.69 -9.83
C SER A 149 -17.16 -21.09 -10.44
N ALA A 150 -16.83 -22.39 -10.44
CA ALA A 150 -15.59 -22.90 -11.03
C ALA A 150 -15.54 -22.69 -12.57
N ALA A 151 -16.69 -22.71 -13.24
CA ALA A 151 -16.78 -22.46 -14.67
C ALA A 151 -16.79 -20.97 -15.01
N ASN A 152 -17.36 -20.13 -14.14
CA ASN A 152 -17.47 -18.69 -14.37
C ASN A 152 -16.26 -17.90 -13.84
N ASN A 153 -15.47 -18.46 -12.91
CA ASN A 153 -14.28 -17.78 -12.38
C ASN A 153 -13.15 -17.75 -13.42
N ILE A 154 -12.54 -16.56 -13.61
CA ILE A 154 -11.37 -16.35 -14.47
C ILE A 154 -10.17 -17.20 -14.08
N ASP A 155 -10.03 -17.57 -12.80
CA ASP A 155 -8.93 -18.41 -12.31
C ASP A 155 -8.94 -19.84 -12.89
N LYS A 156 -9.97 -20.21 -13.67
CA LYS A 156 -9.96 -21.47 -14.42
C LYS A 156 -8.95 -21.45 -15.58
N LEU A 157 -8.60 -20.28 -16.08
CA LEU A 157 -7.67 -20.10 -17.17
C LEU A 157 -6.23 -20.29 -16.66
N GLU A 158 -5.42 -21.04 -17.40
CA GLU A 158 -4.02 -21.27 -17.02
C GLU A 158 -3.19 -20.00 -17.16
N GLN A 159 -3.37 -19.27 -18.27
CA GLN A 159 -2.68 -18.02 -18.55
C GLN A 159 -3.60 -17.04 -19.26
N TYR A 160 -3.46 -15.76 -18.92
CA TYR A 160 -4.08 -14.69 -19.68
C TYR A 160 -3.29 -13.39 -19.56
N SER A 161 -3.51 -12.49 -20.49
CA SER A 161 -3.04 -11.12 -20.45
C SER A 161 -4.16 -10.15 -20.82
N VAL A 162 -4.11 -8.95 -20.26
CA VAL A 162 -5.11 -7.92 -20.48
C VAL A 162 -4.48 -6.55 -20.37
N ASP A 163 -4.87 -5.63 -21.25
CA ASP A 163 -4.48 -4.23 -21.14
C ASP A 163 -5.35 -3.59 -20.06
N THR A 164 -4.75 -2.73 -19.25
CA THR A 164 -5.38 -2.12 -18.07
C THR A 164 -5.08 -0.64 -18.05
N TYR A 165 -6.13 0.16 -18.14
CA TYR A 165 -6.08 1.59 -17.92
C TYR A 165 -6.62 1.90 -16.53
N THR A 166 -5.86 2.64 -15.73
CA THR A 166 -6.23 3.03 -14.36
C THR A 166 -6.16 4.53 -14.20
N LYS A 167 -7.22 5.12 -13.65
CA LYS A 167 -7.30 6.54 -13.26
C LYS A 167 -7.62 6.62 -11.78
N THR A 168 -6.77 7.28 -10.99
CA THR A 168 -7.01 7.45 -9.55
C THR A 168 -6.89 8.90 -9.14
N SER A 169 -7.86 9.38 -8.37
CA SER A 169 -7.93 10.74 -7.87
C SER A 169 -8.11 10.73 -6.35
N VAL A 170 -7.43 11.66 -5.67
CA VAL A 170 -7.57 11.88 -4.23
C VAL A 170 -7.95 13.33 -3.97
N TYR A 171 -8.96 13.51 -3.13
CA TYR A 171 -9.52 14.79 -2.75
C TYR A 171 -9.48 14.97 -1.24
N LEU A 172 -9.20 16.18 -0.76
CA LEU A 172 -9.36 16.57 0.63
C LEU A 172 -10.70 17.28 0.83
N ARG A 173 -11.59 16.70 1.62
CA ARG A 173 -12.89 17.30 1.96
C ARG A 173 -12.72 18.31 3.11
N GLN A 174 -13.50 19.38 3.11
CA GLN A 174 -13.34 20.49 4.06
C GLN A 174 -13.30 20.03 5.53
N LEU A 175 -12.26 20.46 6.25
CA LEU A 175 -12.06 20.25 7.68
C LEU A 175 -12.97 21.11 8.60
N ARG A 176 -13.93 21.87 8.06
CA ARG A 176 -14.84 22.69 8.90
C ARG A 176 -16.19 22.95 8.24
N LYS A 177 -17.27 22.55 8.93
CA LYS A 177 -18.67 22.93 8.65
C LYS A 177 -19.04 24.34 9.17
N GLU A 178 -18.10 25.12 9.69
CA GLU A 178 -18.39 26.43 10.27
C GLU A 178 -17.84 27.57 9.43
N GLY A 179 -18.78 28.24 8.74
CA GLY A 179 -18.85 29.66 8.41
C GLY A 179 -17.59 30.41 7.93
N PRO A 180 -17.70 31.28 6.90
CA PRO A 180 -16.59 32.09 6.45
C PRO A 180 -16.22 33.12 7.53
N SER A 181 -15.20 32.85 8.34
CA SER A 181 -14.50 33.89 9.09
C SER A 181 -13.39 34.44 8.21
N GLU A 182 -13.58 35.66 7.69
CA GLU A 182 -12.68 36.45 6.83
C GLU A 182 -11.26 36.73 7.38
N LYS A 183 -10.81 36.06 8.44
CA LYS A 183 -9.51 36.32 9.05
C LYS A 183 -8.70 35.04 9.27
N ALA A 184 -8.24 34.45 8.18
CA ALA A 184 -7.01 33.67 8.13
C ALA A 184 -6.54 33.60 6.67
N GLY A 185 -5.46 34.31 6.32
CA GLY A 185 -4.92 34.41 4.95
C GLY A 185 -4.45 33.09 4.30
N GLY A 186 -4.74 31.93 4.89
CA GLY A 186 -4.45 30.60 4.33
C GLY A 186 -5.67 29.81 3.88
N SER A 187 -6.87 30.05 4.40
CA SER A 187 -8.06 29.23 4.06
C SER A 187 -8.73 29.63 2.75
N GLY A 188 -8.60 30.89 2.31
CA GLY A 188 -9.19 31.37 1.07
C GLY A 188 -8.55 30.77 -0.19
N VAL A 189 -7.26 30.46 -0.16
CA VAL A 189 -6.54 29.86 -1.29
C VAL A 189 -7.07 28.47 -1.61
N PHE A 190 -7.29 27.64 -0.60
CA PHE A 190 -7.83 26.28 -0.80
C PHE A 190 -9.31 26.30 -1.21
N ALA A 191 -10.09 27.28 -0.74
CA ALA A 191 -11.49 27.42 -1.14
C ALA A 191 -11.66 27.80 -2.62
N LEU A 192 -10.72 28.57 -3.20
CA LEU A 192 -10.74 28.98 -4.61
C LEU A 192 -10.44 27.83 -5.59
N HIS A 193 -9.70 26.82 -5.15
CA HIS A 193 -9.29 25.67 -5.97
C HIS A 193 -10.01 24.37 -5.59
N ALA A 194 -11.00 24.47 -4.70
CA ALA A 194 -11.87 23.35 -4.40
C ALA A 194 -12.76 23.10 -5.62
N ILE A 195 -12.72 21.90 -6.15
CA ILE A 195 -13.62 21.44 -7.19
C ILE A 195 -14.69 20.58 -6.54
N LEU A 196 -15.76 20.29 -7.26
CA LEU A 196 -16.71 19.26 -6.83
C LEU A 196 -16.12 17.93 -7.35
N PRO A 197 -15.62 17.00 -6.50
CA PRO A 197 -15.11 15.69 -6.95
C PRO A 197 -16.08 14.91 -7.83
N GLU A 198 -17.36 15.26 -7.75
CA GLU A 198 -18.45 14.83 -8.60
C GLU A 198 -19.45 15.99 -8.70
N GLU A 199 -20.19 16.13 -9.82
CA GLU A 199 -21.16 17.23 -10.00
C GLU A 199 -22.19 17.32 -8.86
N GLY A 200 -22.02 18.35 -8.01
CA GLY A 200 -22.88 18.69 -6.87
C GLY A 200 -22.38 18.21 -5.50
N SER A 201 -21.31 17.42 -5.44
CA SER A 201 -20.68 16.99 -4.17
C SER A 201 -20.15 18.18 -3.36
N ASP A 202 -19.85 17.99 -2.06
CA ASP A 202 -19.15 19.02 -1.28
C ASP A 202 -17.82 19.38 -1.96
N ALA A 203 -17.56 20.68 -2.12
CA ALA A 203 -16.32 21.15 -2.70
C ALA A 203 -15.12 20.56 -1.93
N ALA A 204 -14.26 19.86 -2.65
CA ALA A 204 -13.08 19.22 -2.12
C ALA A 204 -11.85 19.63 -2.92
N LEU A 205 -10.73 19.69 -2.23
CA LEU A 205 -9.47 20.09 -2.83
C LEU A 205 -8.84 18.89 -3.53
N PRO A 206 -8.61 18.93 -4.86
CA PRO A 206 -7.90 17.87 -5.53
C PRO A 206 -6.41 17.96 -5.14
N VAL A 207 -5.85 16.85 -4.67
CA VAL A 207 -4.44 16.82 -4.21
C VAL A 207 -3.59 15.78 -4.94
N TYR A 208 -4.23 14.87 -5.66
CA TYR A 208 -3.59 13.81 -6.40
C TYR A 208 -4.49 13.38 -7.55
N MET A 209 -3.89 13.19 -8.73
CA MET A 209 -4.50 12.46 -9.83
C MET A 209 -3.41 11.71 -10.59
N SER A 210 -3.69 10.46 -10.97
CA SER A 210 -2.80 9.67 -11.80
C SER A 210 -3.54 8.88 -12.86
N GLU A 211 -2.90 8.76 -14.01
CA GLU A 211 -3.31 7.90 -15.12
C GLU A 211 -2.19 6.88 -15.37
N THR A 212 -2.55 5.62 -15.56
CA THR A 212 -1.59 4.56 -15.84
C THR A 212 -2.15 3.61 -16.88
N SER A 213 -1.36 3.38 -17.94
CA SER A 213 -1.60 2.32 -18.92
C SER A 213 -0.60 1.19 -18.70
N SER A 214 -1.09 -0.04 -18.64
CA SER A 214 -0.28 -1.21 -18.37
C SER A 214 -0.83 -2.45 -19.04
N ARG A 215 0.02 -3.46 -19.23
CA ARG A 215 -0.38 -4.81 -19.62
C ARG A 215 -0.14 -5.78 -18.49
N ASN A 216 -1.21 -6.43 -18.05
CA ASN A 216 -1.22 -7.36 -16.93
C ASN A 216 -1.21 -8.79 -17.45
N TYR A 217 -0.39 -9.64 -16.86
CA TYR A 217 -0.23 -11.05 -17.20
C TYR A 217 -0.43 -11.90 -15.96
N TYR A 218 -1.17 -13.00 -16.12
CA TYR A 218 -1.45 -13.96 -15.07
C TYR A 218 -1.02 -15.37 -15.49
N LEU A 219 -0.56 -16.15 -14.53
CA LEU A 219 -0.29 -17.58 -14.62
C LEU A 219 -0.84 -18.25 -13.37
N ARG A 220 -1.61 -19.32 -13.54
CA ARG A 220 -2.29 -20.02 -12.45
C ARG A 220 -1.38 -20.91 -11.63
N SER A 221 -0.51 -21.69 -12.28
CA SER A 221 0.27 -22.74 -11.62
C SER A 221 1.73 -22.78 -12.10
N PRO A 222 2.71 -22.39 -11.26
CA PRO A 222 2.53 -21.74 -9.96
C PRO A 222 1.92 -20.35 -10.14
N GLU A 223 1.11 -19.90 -9.18
CA GLU A 223 0.46 -18.60 -9.23
C GLU A 223 1.50 -17.47 -9.39
N ARG A 224 1.40 -16.72 -10.48
CA ARG A 224 2.25 -15.57 -10.79
C ARG A 224 1.47 -14.49 -11.50
N GLU A 225 1.85 -13.26 -11.21
CA GLU A 225 1.40 -12.07 -11.89
C GLU A 225 2.60 -11.26 -12.36
N LYS A 226 2.44 -10.58 -13.49
CA LYS A 226 3.34 -9.56 -14.01
C LYS A 226 2.54 -8.37 -14.53
N VAL A 227 2.98 -7.18 -14.18
CA VAL A 227 2.46 -5.89 -14.66
C VAL A 227 3.57 -5.23 -15.45
N LEU A 228 3.31 -4.93 -16.72
CA LEU A 228 4.16 -4.09 -17.56
C LEU A 228 3.52 -2.70 -17.67
N VAL A 229 4.08 -1.70 -17.00
CA VAL A 229 3.62 -0.30 -17.09
C VAL A 229 4.17 0.33 -18.36
N GLU A 230 3.30 0.69 -19.29
CA GLU A 230 3.66 1.25 -20.58
C GLU A 230 3.68 2.78 -20.54
N ALA A 231 2.77 3.38 -19.76
CA ALA A 231 2.68 4.82 -19.55
C ALA A 231 2.15 5.13 -18.16
N SER A 232 2.64 6.21 -17.55
CA SER A 232 2.15 6.71 -16.27
C SER A 232 2.28 8.23 -16.21
N ASN A 233 1.19 8.91 -15.89
CA ASN A 233 1.15 10.35 -15.64
C ASN A 233 0.63 10.60 -14.22
N THR A 234 1.24 11.50 -13.47
CA THR A 234 0.87 11.75 -12.07
C THR A 234 1.05 13.23 -11.73
N ASN A 235 -0.03 13.85 -11.31
CA ASN A 235 -0.08 15.21 -10.81
C ASN A 235 -0.41 15.15 -9.31
N SER A 236 0.46 15.67 -8.44
CA SER A 236 0.20 15.65 -7.00
C SER A 236 0.84 16.78 -6.22
N LEU A 237 0.19 17.20 -5.14
CA LEU A 237 0.77 18.08 -4.12
C LEU A 237 1.74 17.35 -3.18
N ILE A 238 1.82 16.02 -3.23
CA ILE A 238 2.71 15.21 -2.40
C ILE A 238 3.71 14.54 -3.34
N ASP A 239 4.98 14.47 -2.93
CA ASP A 239 6.03 13.76 -3.68
C ASP A 239 5.80 12.25 -3.55
N ALA A 240 4.86 11.72 -4.33
CA ALA A 240 4.53 10.31 -4.42
C ALA A 240 5.05 9.76 -5.77
N ASP A 241 5.92 8.75 -5.71
CA ASP A 241 6.45 8.11 -6.91
C ASP A 241 5.32 7.35 -7.63
N ALA A 242 5.10 7.66 -8.91
CA ALA A 242 4.04 7.08 -9.73
C ALA A 242 4.07 5.54 -9.74
N ALA A 243 5.27 4.94 -9.65
CA ALA A 243 5.42 3.49 -9.57
C ALA A 243 4.87 2.92 -8.26
N ILE A 244 5.12 3.58 -7.12
CA ILE A 244 4.58 3.19 -5.81
C ILE A 244 3.06 3.24 -5.84
N VAL A 245 2.52 4.37 -6.32
CA VAL A 245 1.08 4.58 -6.32
C VAL A 245 0.39 3.60 -7.27
N THR A 246 0.95 3.35 -8.46
CA THR A 246 0.49 2.30 -9.38
C THR A 246 0.42 0.93 -8.71
N GLN A 247 1.50 0.50 -8.05
CA GLN A 247 1.54 -0.81 -7.40
C GLN A 247 0.54 -0.94 -6.24
N LEU A 248 0.42 0.11 -5.41
CA LEU A 248 -0.55 0.14 -4.33
C LEU A 248 -1.98 0.09 -4.89
N ILE A 249 -2.28 0.91 -5.90
CA ILE A 249 -3.60 0.97 -6.52
C ILE A 249 -3.95 -0.37 -7.15
N GLN A 250 -3.15 -0.89 -8.08
CA GLN A 250 -3.46 -2.14 -8.79
C GLN A 250 -3.67 -3.32 -7.85
N LYS A 251 -2.86 -3.44 -6.79
CA LYS A 251 -3.05 -4.48 -5.77
C LYS A 251 -4.27 -4.22 -4.89
N SER A 252 -4.62 -2.96 -4.65
CA SER A 252 -5.80 -2.58 -3.86
C SER A 252 -7.12 -2.61 -4.64
N SER A 253 -7.09 -2.63 -5.98
CA SER A 253 -8.28 -2.52 -6.85
C SER A 253 -8.64 -3.79 -7.64
N LYS A 254 -7.81 -4.84 -7.57
CA LYS A 254 -8.12 -6.16 -8.14
C LYS A 254 -9.00 -6.96 -7.18
N PHE A 255 -10.30 -7.01 -7.47
CA PHE A 255 -11.26 -7.82 -6.70
C PHE A 255 -11.83 -8.94 -7.56
N ASN A 256 -11.64 -10.20 -7.14
CA ASN A 256 -12.31 -11.36 -7.70
C ASN A 256 -13.40 -11.86 -6.73
N PHE A 257 -14.65 -11.45 -6.97
CA PHE A 257 -15.76 -11.81 -6.09
C PHE A 257 -16.16 -13.29 -6.12
N TYR A 258 -15.62 -14.11 -7.02
CA TYR A 258 -15.80 -15.57 -6.96
C TYR A 258 -14.98 -16.22 -5.83
N GLU A 259 -13.97 -15.53 -5.28
CA GLU A 259 -13.28 -15.99 -4.08
C GLU A 259 -14.20 -15.93 -2.86
N ASN A 260 -14.01 -16.83 -1.90
CA ASN A 260 -14.85 -16.86 -0.69
C ASN A 260 -14.62 -15.64 0.21
N ASN A 261 -13.44 -15.02 0.18
CA ASN A 261 -13.07 -13.85 0.97
C ASN A 261 -12.37 -12.82 0.10
N ILE A 262 -12.75 -11.55 0.26
CA ILE A 262 -12.14 -10.40 -0.40
C ILE A 262 -11.31 -9.65 0.61
N ARG A 263 -10.00 -9.54 0.36
CA ARG A 263 -9.11 -8.75 1.22
C ARG A 263 -9.28 -7.27 0.89
N LEU A 264 -9.76 -6.50 1.85
CA LEU A 264 -9.80 -5.04 1.81
C LEU A 264 -8.88 -4.50 2.90
N LEU A 265 -7.82 -3.79 2.49
CA LEU A 265 -6.77 -3.30 3.38
C LEU A 265 -6.15 -4.46 4.20
N GLU A 266 -6.26 -4.42 5.53
CA GLU A 266 -5.74 -5.45 6.44
C GLU A 266 -6.81 -6.47 6.89
N ARG A 267 -8.01 -6.49 6.28
CA ARG A 267 -9.13 -7.35 6.71
C ARG A 267 -9.68 -8.20 5.57
N ASN A 268 -10.23 -9.37 5.92
CA ASN A 268 -10.91 -10.27 4.99
C ASN A 268 -12.43 -10.14 5.16
N PHE A 269 -13.11 -9.77 4.07
CA PHE A 269 -14.55 -9.67 3.97
C PHE A 269 -15.12 -10.91 3.31
N VAL A 270 -16.21 -11.46 3.82
CA VAL A 270 -16.86 -12.61 3.17
C VAL A 270 -17.45 -12.15 1.84
N SER A 271 -17.13 -12.79 0.72
CA SER A 271 -17.76 -12.44 -0.56
C SER A 271 -19.26 -12.74 -0.55
N PRO A 272 -20.13 -11.91 -1.17
CA PRO A 272 -21.53 -12.25 -1.40
C PRO A 272 -21.73 -13.51 -2.25
N LEU A 273 -20.73 -13.93 -3.03
CA LEU A 273 -20.78 -15.18 -3.81
C LEU A 273 -20.12 -16.35 -3.06
N SER A 274 -19.65 -16.14 -1.83
CA SER A 274 -19.09 -17.20 -0.99
C SER A 274 -20.09 -18.34 -0.82
N SER A 275 -19.60 -19.58 -0.85
CA SER A 275 -20.39 -20.77 -0.51
C SER A 275 -20.99 -20.73 0.90
N SER A 276 -20.39 -19.93 1.80
CA SER A 276 -20.87 -19.65 3.15
C SER A 276 -21.79 -18.42 3.24
N GLY A 277 -22.13 -17.79 2.10
CA GLY A 277 -22.82 -16.50 2.03
C GLY A 277 -24.14 -16.45 2.80
N LEU A 278 -24.92 -17.53 2.82
CA LEU A 278 -26.21 -17.57 3.54
C LEU A 278 -26.08 -17.38 5.06
N PHE A 279 -24.92 -17.64 5.64
CA PHE A 279 -24.65 -17.41 7.07
C PHE A 279 -24.36 -15.94 7.40
N PHE A 280 -23.90 -15.17 6.42
CA PHE A 280 -23.50 -13.77 6.58
C PHE A 280 -24.50 -12.79 5.94
N TYR A 281 -25.26 -13.23 4.95
CA TYR A 281 -26.12 -12.39 4.13
C TYR A 281 -27.59 -12.84 4.16
N LYS A 282 -28.46 -11.86 3.98
CA LYS A 282 -29.84 -12.03 3.52
C LYS A 282 -29.87 -11.64 2.04
N TYR A 283 -30.41 -12.52 1.20
CA TYR A 283 -30.56 -12.28 -0.24
C TYR A 283 -32.03 -12.07 -0.60
N TYR A 284 -32.31 -11.02 -1.35
CA TYR A 284 -33.64 -10.72 -1.86
C TYR A 284 -33.59 -10.57 -3.37
N LEU A 285 -34.45 -11.29 -4.09
CA LEU A 285 -34.64 -11.07 -5.53
C LEU A 285 -35.48 -9.80 -5.68
N ASN A 286 -34.90 -8.75 -6.27
CA ASN A 286 -35.54 -7.46 -6.43
C ASN A 286 -36.29 -7.37 -7.76
N ASP A 287 -35.58 -7.63 -8.86
CA ASP A 287 -36.13 -7.57 -10.23
C ASP A 287 -35.34 -8.48 -11.18
N SER A 288 -35.72 -8.50 -12.46
CA SER A 288 -34.99 -9.15 -13.55
C SER A 288 -35.06 -8.30 -14.82
N LEU A 289 -33.90 -7.96 -15.38
CA LEU A 289 -33.80 -7.09 -16.56
C LEU A 289 -32.68 -7.52 -17.50
N TYR A 290 -32.71 -7.03 -18.73
CA TYR A 290 -31.59 -7.17 -19.67
C TYR A 290 -30.51 -6.13 -19.36
N ILE A 291 -29.28 -6.60 -19.15
CA ILE A 291 -28.07 -5.78 -19.10
C ILE A 291 -27.22 -6.18 -20.30
N ASP A 292 -27.07 -5.25 -21.24
CA ASP A 292 -26.56 -5.54 -22.58
C ASP A 292 -27.40 -6.70 -23.19
N ASP A 293 -26.74 -7.74 -23.71
CA ASP A 293 -27.41 -8.92 -24.28
C ASP A 293 -27.77 -10.01 -23.24
N ASN A 294 -27.58 -9.76 -21.94
CA ASN A 294 -27.75 -10.76 -20.88
C ASN A 294 -28.99 -10.49 -20.02
N TYR A 295 -29.92 -11.45 -20.00
CA TYR A 295 -31.01 -11.43 -19.02
C TYR A 295 -30.48 -11.75 -17.63
N CYS A 296 -30.65 -10.83 -16.68
CA CYS A 296 -30.02 -10.87 -15.37
C CYS A 296 -31.05 -10.78 -14.23
N TYR A 297 -30.83 -11.55 -13.17
CA TYR A 297 -31.52 -11.44 -11.89
C TYR A 297 -30.83 -10.39 -11.01
N GLU A 298 -31.56 -9.38 -10.56
CA GLU A 298 -31.09 -8.37 -9.61
C GLU A 298 -31.31 -8.87 -8.18
N LEU A 299 -30.22 -9.13 -7.45
CA LEU A 299 -30.25 -9.61 -6.07
C LEU A 299 -29.72 -8.55 -5.12
N ARG A 300 -30.53 -8.17 -4.12
CA ARG A 300 -30.09 -7.36 -2.99
C ARG A 300 -29.41 -8.24 -1.94
N VAL A 301 -28.22 -7.82 -1.52
CA VAL A 301 -27.38 -8.48 -0.51
C VAL A 301 -27.29 -7.57 0.71
N ILE A 302 -27.70 -8.08 1.87
CA ILE A 302 -27.67 -7.33 3.14
C ILE A 302 -26.97 -8.19 4.20
N PRO A 303 -25.96 -7.67 4.93
CA PRO A 303 -25.38 -8.36 6.06
C PRO A 303 -26.45 -8.73 7.10
N ARG A 304 -26.35 -9.93 7.68
CA ARG A 304 -27.25 -10.36 8.76
C ARG A 304 -27.03 -9.57 10.04
N ARG A 305 -25.80 -9.10 10.27
CA ARG A 305 -25.39 -8.25 11.39
C ARG A 305 -24.59 -7.07 10.85
N SER A 306 -24.76 -5.89 11.44
CA SER A 306 -24.08 -4.66 11.04
C SER A 306 -22.57 -4.68 11.29
N GLU A 307 -22.09 -5.56 12.15
CA GLU A 307 -20.69 -5.67 12.56
C GLU A 307 -19.91 -6.76 11.80
N ASP A 308 -20.60 -7.62 11.04
CA ASP A 308 -19.93 -8.67 10.28
C ASP A 308 -19.03 -8.03 9.19
N LEU A 309 -17.85 -8.60 8.95
CA LEU A 309 -16.97 -8.20 7.84
C LEU A 309 -17.58 -8.65 6.51
N ALA A 310 -18.61 -7.94 6.07
CA ALA A 310 -19.52 -8.30 5.01
C ALA A 310 -19.96 -7.06 4.20
N PHE A 311 -20.42 -7.27 2.98
CA PHE A 311 -20.85 -6.23 2.04
C PHE A 311 -22.38 -6.02 2.05
N ASN A 312 -22.81 -4.78 1.91
CA ASN A 312 -24.19 -4.42 1.59
C ASN A 312 -24.26 -3.94 0.15
N GLY A 313 -25.31 -4.23 -0.60
CA GLY A 313 -25.41 -3.76 -1.98
C GLY A 313 -26.15 -4.71 -2.90
N THR A 314 -25.95 -4.57 -4.20
CA THR A 314 -26.70 -5.31 -5.22
C THR A 314 -25.75 -6.05 -6.16
N ILE A 315 -26.12 -7.27 -6.53
CA ILE A 315 -25.42 -8.10 -7.53
C ILE A 315 -26.40 -8.49 -8.64
N TRP A 316 -25.93 -8.56 -9.87
CA TRP A 316 -26.70 -9.01 -11.02
C TRP A 316 -26.11 -10.30 -11.58
N ILE A 317 -26.96 -11.33 -11.65
CA ILE A 317 -26.57 -12.69 -12.02
C ILE A 317 -27.24 -13.08 -13.33
N THR A 318 -26.50 -13.56 -14.32
CA THR A 318 -27.05 -14.00 -15.61
C THR A 318 -27.97 -15.21 -15.45
N ALA A 319 -29.07 -15.25 -16.22
CA ALA A 319 -30.04 -16.34 -16.15
C ALA A 319 -29.57 -17.62 -16.87
N SER A 320 -28.75 -17.48 -17.92
CA SER A 320 -28.28 -18.60 -18.75
C SER A 320 -27.13 -19.39 -18.10
N GLY A 321 -26.21 -18.71 -17.40
CA GLY A 321 -24.98 -19.31 -16.85
C GLY A 321 -24.76 -19.07 -15.35
N PHE A 322 -25.66 -18.33 -14.68
CA PHE A 322 -25.52 -17.96 -13.26
C PHE A 322 -24.18 -17.29 -12.95
N ALA A 323 -23.69 -16.50 -13.90
CA ALA A 323 -22.46 -15.73 -13.79
C ALA A 323 -22.75 -14.34 -13.23
N LEU A 324 -21.79 -13.79 -12.48
CA LEU A 324 -21.80 -12.40 -12.07
C LEU A 324 -21.58 -11.49 -13.29
N LYS A 325 -22.59 -10.71 -13.66
CA LYS A 325 -22.52 -9.70 -14.74
C LYS A 325 -22.14 -8.33 -14.21
N ARG A 326 -22.65 -7.97 -13.03
CA ARG A 326 -22.46 -6.64 -12.44
C ARG A 326 -22.58 -6.70 -10.93
N LEU A 327 -21.87 -5.82 -10.23
CA LEU A 327 -22.07 -5.57 -8.80
C LEU A 327 -21.89 -4.11 -8.43
N MET A 328 -22.57 -3.73 -7.35
CA MET A 328 -22.39 -2.49 -6.63
C MET A 328 -22.49 -2.84 -5.14
N LEU A 329 -21.34 -2.89 -4.49
CA LEU A 329 -21.21 -3.30 -3.09
C LEU A 329 -20.58 -2.17 -2.29
N GLU A 330 -21.02 -2.02 -1.06
CA GLU A 330 -20.50 -1.07 -0.09
C GLU A 330 -20.20 -1.77 1.23
N VAL A 331 -19.22 -1.22 1.95
CA VAL A 331 -18.98 -1.56 3.35
C VAL A 331 -19.46 -0.39 4.20
N GLY A 332 -20.44 -0.64 5.05
CA GLY A 332 -21.08 0.40 5.86
C GLY A 332 -20.22 0.86 7.04
N ALA A 333 -20.47 2.08 7.51
CA ALA A 333 -19.71 2.76 8.58
C ALA A 333 -19.65 2.04 9.94
N ASN A 334 -20.48 1.01 10.15
CA ASN A 334 -20.49 0.22 11.39
C ASN A 334 -19.34 -0.80 11.48
N VAL A 335 -18.64 -1.04 10.36
CA VAL A 335 -17.42 -1.85 10.34
C VAL A 335 -16.24 -0.96 10.77
N ASN A 336 -15.61 -1.28 11.90
CA ASN A 336 -14.53 -0.49 12.50
C ASN A 336 -13.24 -0.51 11.66
N PHE A 337 -13.21 0.30 10.60
CA PHE A 337 -11.97 0.65 9.88
C PHE A 337 -11.27 1.82 10.55
N ASN A 338 -9.95 1.83 10.47
CA ASN A 338 -9.20 3.02 10.79
C ASN A 338 -9.33 4.00 9.62
N PHE A 339 -9.67 5.24 9.93
CA PHE A 339 -9.72 6.35 8.97
C PHE A 339 -10.72 6.25 7.83
N VAL A 340 -11.27 5.07 7.48
CA VAL A 340 -12.23 4.87 6.38
C VAL A 340 -13.67 4.77 6.91
N ASP A 341 -14.52 5.68 6.46
CA ASP A 341 -15.94 5.78 6.81
C ASP A 341 -16.84 4.93 5.89
N ARG A 342 -16.48 4.81 4.60
CA ARG A 342 -17.24 4.05 3.60
C ARG A 342 -16.31 3.55 2.49
N ILE A 343 -16.54 2.33 2.03
CA ILE A 343 -15.92 1.80 0.81
C ILE A 343 -17.05 1.41 -0.13
N ARG A 344 -16.98 1.80 -1.41
CA ARG A 344 -17.88 1.36 -2.47
C ARG A 344 -17.07 0.73 -3.61
N ILE A 345 -17.53 -0.42 -4.09
CA ILE A 345 -16.91 -1.19 -5.17
C ILE A 345 -17.99 -1.45 -6.22
N MET A 346 -17.72 -1.05 -7.46
CA MET A 346 -18.58 -1.30 -8.61
C MET A 346 -17.80 -2.07 -9.65
N GLN A 347 -18.38 -3.12 -10.23
CA GLN A 347 -17.74 -3.86 -11.31
C GLN A 347 -18.77 -4.29 -12.35
N ASP A 348 -18.38 -4.17 -13.62
CA ASP A 348 -19.03 -4.80 -14.77
C ASP A 348 -18.12 -5.89 -15.30
N LEU A 349 -18.70 -7.07 -15.56
CA LEU A 349 -18.00 -8.23 -16.04
C LEU A 349 -18.52 -8.65 -17.42
N GLU A 350 -17.65 -9.28 -18.19
CA GLU A 350 -18.00 -9.90 -19.47
C GLU A 350 -17.39 -11.30 -19.59
N ALA A 351 -18.00 -12.12 -20.44
CA ALA A 351 -17.49 -13.44 -20.76
C ALA A 351 -16.25 -13.33 -21.66
N VAL A 352 -15.17 -14.02 -21.30
CA VAL A 352 -13.89 -14.07 -22.01
C VAL A 352 -13.39 -15.51 -22.13
N GLY A 353 -12.57 -15.76 -23.16
CA GLY A 353 -12.00 -17.08 -23.44
C GLY A 353 -13.07 -18.17 -23.50
N ASP A 354 -12.85 -19.26 -22.75
CA ASP A 354 -13.76 -20.41 -22.67
C ASP A 354 -14.99 -20.17 -21.76
N GLY A 355 -15.55 -18.95 -21.78
CA GLY A 355 -16.71 -18.57 -20.95
C GLY A 355 -16.37 -18.28 -19.48
N ALA A 356 -15.12 -17.95 -19.17
CA ALA A 356 -14.78 -17.30 -17.90
C ALA A 356 -15.41 -15.90 -17.85
N TRP A 357 -15.67 -15.36 -16.67
CA TRP A 357 -16.15 -13.98 -16.52
C TRP A 357 -15.08 -13.14 -15.84
N MET A 358 -14.73 -12.02 -16.47
CA MET A 358 -13.74 -11.09 -15.94
C MET A 358 -14.29 -9.67 -15.83
N PRO A 359 -13.84 -8.88 -14.84
CA PRO A 359 -14.12 -7.45 -14.83
C PRO A 359 -13.60 -6.78 -16.11
N VAL A 360 -14.46 -6.03 -16.78
CA VAL A 360 -14.10 -5.11 -17.88
C VAL A 360 -14.04 -3.67 -17.39
N LYS A 361 -14.82 -3.32 -16.38
CA LYS A 361 -14.77 -2.03 -15.68
C LYS A 361 -14.88 -2.24 -14.19
N SER A 362 -14.09 -1.50 -13.42
CA SER A 362 -14.08 -1.53 -11.96
C SER A 362 -13.94 -0.12 -11.43
N ARG A 363 -14.71 0.24 -10.39
CA ARG A 363 -14.56 1.50 -9.68
C ARG A 363 -14.54 1.24 -8.18
N PHE A 364 -13.44 1.66 -7.56
CA PHE A 364 -13.24 1.64 -6.11
C PHE A 364 -13.32 3.06 -5.58
N MET A 365 -14.15 3.29 -4.58
CA MET A 365 -14.27 4.56 -3.89
C MET A 365 -14.13 4.33 -2.39
N ALA A 366 -13.34 5.17 -1.74
CA ALA A 366 -13.17 5.14 -0.30
C ALA A 366 -13.30 6.55 0.27
N ASP A 367 -14.26 6.71 1.17
CA ASP A 367 -14.40 7.87 2.03
C ASP A 367 -13.62 7.61 3.31
N ALA A 368 -12.63 8.44 3.56
CA ALA A 368 -11.90 8.50 4.80
C ALA A 368 -12.08 9.88 5.45
N VAL A 369 -11.67 10.02 6.70
CA VAL A 369 -11.81 11.28 7.45
C VAL A 369 -11.10 12.41 6.72
N ASN A 370 -11.91 13.26 6.07
CA ASN A 370 -11.52 14.37 5.21
C ASN A 370 -10.73 13.99 3.95
N ILE A 371 -10.72 12.73 3.55
CA ILE A 371 -10.03 12.25 2.34
C ILE A 371 -11.01 11.41 1.53
N PHE A 372 -11.14 11.68 0.23
CA PHE A 372 -11.89 10.85 -0.69
C PHE A 372 -10.94 10.30 -1.76
N VAL A 373 -10.99 8.99 -1.97
CA VAL A 373 -10.23 8.30 -3.01
C VAL A 373 -11.21 7.72 -4.00
N SER A 374 -11.01 7.97 -5.30
CA SER A 374 -11.75 7.35 -6.40
C SER A 374 -10.75 6.75 -7.37
N SER A 375 -10.86 5.46 -7.63
CA SER A 375 -10.02 4.71 -8.56
C SER A 375 -10.90 3.98 -9.57
N TYR A 376 -10.73 4.31 -10.85
CA TYR A 376 -11.39 3.68 -11.99
C TYR A 376 -10.39 2.83 -12.74
N VAL A 377 -10.79 1.62 -13.10
CA VAL A 377 -10.00 0.66 -13.88
C VAL A 377 -10.84 0.13 -15.03
N GLU A 378 -10.26 0.13 -16.23
CA GLU A 378 -10.85 -0.45 -17.42
C GLU A 378 -9.88 -1.46 -18.04
N TYR A 379 -10.44 -2.62 -18.40
CA TYR A 379 -9.71 -3.75 -18.93
C TYR A 379 -10.09 -3.97 -20.40
N SER A 380 -9.10 -4.16 -21.26
CA SER A 380 -9.31 -4.35 -22.69
C SER A 380 -8.28 -5.32 -23.28
N ASN A 381 -8.47 -5.71 -24.56
CA ASN A 381 -7.51 -6.55 -25.30
C ASN A 381 -7.11 -7.85 -24.59
N PHE A 382 -8.10 -8.55 -24.03
CA PHE A 382 -7.89 -9.87 -23.42
C PHE A 382 -7.25 -10.85 -24.41
N ASP A 383 -6.26 -11.59 -23.93
CA ASP A 383 -5.51 -12.58 -24.72
C ASP A 383 -5.10 -13.76 -23.83
N SER A 384 -5.08 -14.97 -24.36
CA SER A 384 -4.78 -16.22 -23.64
C SER A 384 -3.47 -16.87 -24.09
N LYS A 385 -2.51 -16.06 -24.58
CA LYS A 385 -1.18 -16.55 -24.96
C LYS A 385 -0.40 -17.11 -23.78
N ASP A 386 0.32 -18.19 -24.05
CA ASP A 386 1.26 -18.79 -23.11
C ASP A 386 2.59 -18.04 -23.08
N TYR A 387 3.08 -17.78 -21.87
CA TYR A 387 4.40 -17.25 -21.59
C TYR A 387 5.21 -18.25 -20.73
N PRO A 388 6.52 -18.36 -20.95
CA PRO A 388 7.35 -19.24 -20.13
C PRO A 388 7.42 -18.73 -18.68
N LEU A 389 7.60 -19.65 -17.72
CA LEU A 389 7.61 -19.31 -16.28
C LEU A 389 8.55 -18.14 -15.93
N GLY A 390 9.75 -18.09 -16.52
CA GLY A 390 10.72 -17.02 -16.27
C GLY A 390 10.30 -15.62 -16.73
N PHE A 391 9.28 -15.51 -17.59
CA PHE A 391 8.66 -14.23 -17.94
C PHE A 391 8.04 -13.54 -16.72
N TYR A 392 7.49 -14.34 -15.78
CA TYR A 392 6.77 -13.89 -14.59
C TYR A 392 7.65 -13.70 -13.34
N ASP A 393 8.97 -13.88 -13.46
CA ASP A 393 9.90 -13.62 -12.35
C ASP A 393 9.89 -12.15 -11.91
N ARG A 394 9.38 -11.27 -12.80
CA ARG A 394 9.14 -9.84 -12.57
C ARG A 394 7.67 -9.59 -12.35
N GLU A 395 7.31 -9.19 -11.13
CA GLU A 395 5.92 -8.79 -10.87
C GLU A 395 5.60 -7.39 -11.41
N LEU A 396 6.55 -6.46 -11.41
CA LEU A 396 6.41 -5.14 -12.02
C LEU A 396 7.60 -4.87 -12.95
N GLU A 397 7.31 -4.36 -14.13
CA GLU A 397 8.26 -3.81 -15.09
C GLU A 397 7.70 -2.47 -15.58
N VAL A 398 8.53 -1.44 -15.65
CA VAL A 398 8.15 -0.11 -16.17
C VAL A 398 8.94 0.13 -17.45
N SER A 399 8.23 0.45 -18.53
CA SER A 399 8.82 0.75 -19.83
C SER A 399 9.67 2.02 -19.77
N GLU A 400 10.73 2.06 -20.58
CA GLU A 400 11.56 3.26 -20.73
C GLU A 400 10.70 4.40 -21.31
N GLY A 401 10.78 5.60 -20.71
CA GLY A 401 9.95 6.74 -21.10
C GLY A 401 8.47 6.64 -20.71
N ALA A 402 8.07 5.69 -19.83
CA ALA A 402 6.68 5.58 -19.40
C ALA A 402 6.13 6.87 -18.76
N GLY A 403 6.99 7.67 -18.12
CA GLY A 403 6.64 8.97 -17.52
C GLY A 403 6.74 10.17 -18.46
N GLU A 404 7.12 9.98 -19.72
CA GLU A 404 7.47 11.05 -20.66
C GLU A 404 6.49 11.14 -21.84
N LYS A 405 5.30 10.56 -21.70
CA LYS A 405 4.27 10.52 -22.74
C LYS A 405 3.58 11.87 -22.92
N ASP A 406 3.46 12.31 -24.17
CA ASP A 406 2.74 13.54 -24.51
C ASP A 406 1.21 13.34 -24.54
N GLU A 407 0.45 14.43 -24.61
CA GLU A 407 -1.02 14.39 -24.58
C GLU A 407 -1.61 13.62 -25.78
N LYS A 408 -0.97 13.69 -26.96
CA LYS A 408 -1.44 12.96 -28.17
C LYS A 408 -1.22 11.46 -28.06
N GLU A 409 -0.18 11.04 -27.35
CA GLU A 409 0.02 9.64 -26.98
C GLU A 409 -1.04 9.20 -25.96
N TRP A 410 -1.33 10.01 -24.94
CA TRP A 410 -2.37 9.73 -23.96
C TRP A 410 -3.77 9.62 -24.56
N GLU A 411 -4.12 10.48 -25.53
CA GLU A 411 -5.39 10.41 -26.26
C GLU A 411 -5.63 9.03 -26.91
N LYS A 412 -4.57 8.29 -27.27
CA LYS A 412 -4.66 6.94 -27.85
C LYS A 412 -4.69 5.83 -26.81
N LEU A 413 -4.06 6.04 -25.66
CA LEU A 413 -3.99 5.05 -24.57
C LEU A 413 -5.25 5.06 -23.70
N ARG A 414 -5.95 6.21 -23.64
CA ARG A 414 -7.19 6.37 -22.89
C ARG A 414 -8.36 5.63 -23.57
N PRO A 415 -9.04 4.70 -22.86
CA PRO A 415 -10.28 4.11 -23.35
C PRO A 415 -11.40 5.13 -23.56
N ARG A 416 -11.44 6.16 -22.69
CA ARG A 416 -12.32 7.32 -22.80
C ARG A 416 -11.53 8.59 -22.58
N GLN A 417 -11.85 9.65 -23.33
CA GLN A 417 -11.24 10.95 -23.11
C GLN A 417 -11.59 11.50 -21.73
N LEU A 418 -10.71 12.35 -21.20
CA LEU A 418 -10.94 13.04 -19.94
C LEU A 418 -12.18 13.91 -20.05
N ASP A 419 -13.08 13.77 -19.06
CA ASP A 419 -14.27 14.60 -18.98
C ASP A 419 -13.95 15.98 -18.38
N SER A 420 -14.95 16.87 -18.34
CA SER A 420 -14.79 18.21 -17.79
C SER A 420 -14.33 18.21 -16.32
N HIS A 421 -14.71 17.19 -15.57
CA HIS A 421 -14.36 17.05 -14.16
C HIS A 421 -12.90 16.58 -13.99
N ASP A 422 -12.45 15.64 -14.80
CA ASP A 422 -11.05 15.22 -14.85
C ASP A 422 -10.11 16.38 -15.18
N LEU A 423 -10.45 17.17 -16.21
CA LEU A 423 -9.68 18.34 -16.62
C LEU A 423 -9.65 19.42 -15.51
N ALA A 424 -10.77 19.63 -14.81
CA ALA A 424 -10.82 20.53 -13.66
C ALA A 424 -9.96 20.03 -12.48
N THR A 425 -9.91 18.71 -12.27
CA THR A 425 -9.07 18.08 -11.24
C THR A 425 -7.58 18.32 -11.52
N LEU A 426 -7.13 18.05 -12.76
CA LEU A 426 -5.73 18.27 -13.17
C LEU A 426 -5.33 19.74 -13.03
N LYS A 427 -6.14 20.63 -13.63
CA LYS A 427 -5.89 22.07 -13.58
C LYS A 427 -5.85 22.60 -12.14
N GLY A 428 -6.75 22.14 -11.28
CA GLY A 428 -6.77 22.54 -9.86
C GLY A 428 -5.49 22.14 -9.13
N ILE A 429 -4.94 20.95 -9.41
CA ILE A 429 -3.67 20.51 -8.82
C ILE A 429 -2.51 21.37 -9.35
N GLU A 430 -2.45 21.63 -10.66
CA GLU A 430 -1.40 22.45 -11.28
C GLU A 430 -1.38 23.87 -10.74
N GLU A 431 -2.53 24.53 -10.64
CA GLU A 431 -2.65 25.88 -10.07
C GLU A 431 -2.20 25.90 -8.60
N LEU A 432 -2.60 24.90 -7.80
CA LEU A 432 -2.16 24.76 -6.41
C LEU A 432 -0.66 24.54 -6.30
N GLN A 433 -0.06 23.76 -7.21
CA GLN A 433 1.38 23.55 -7.26
C GLN A 433 2.13 24.84 -7.52
N GLU A 434 1.58 25.83 -8.22
CA GLU A 434 2.28 27.10 -8.51
C GLU A 434 2.34 28.04 -7.30
N ILE A 435 1.42 27.91 -6.35
CA ILE A 435 1.29 28.80 -5.19
C ILE A 435 2.42 28.56 -4.19
N GLY A 436 3.22 29.60 -3.90
CA GLY A 436 4.39 29.49 -3.03
C GLY A 436 4.12 28.95 -1.61
N SER A 437 3.00 29.31 -0.98
CA SER A 437 2.60 28.78 0.33
C SER A 437 2.22 27.31 0.30
N VAL A 438 1.60 26.85 -0.80
CA VAL A 438 1.24 25.44 -1.02
C VAL A 438 2.50 24.62 -1.30
N LYS A 439 3.44 25.12 -2.14
CA LYS A 439 4.76 24.50 -2.34
C LYS A 439 5.50 24.30 -1.01
N PHE A 440 5.48 25.32 -0.14
CA PHE A 440 6.11 25.25 1.18
C PHE A 440 5.44 24.20 2.08
N LEU A 441 4.11 24.21 2.19
CA LEU A 441 3.37 23.24 2.99
C LEU A 441 3.56 21.81 2.47
N SER A 442 3.48 21.60 1.16
CA SER A 442 3.79 20.35 0.48
C SER A 442 5.19 19.85 0.85
N SER A 443 6.19 20.74 0.80
CA SER A 443 7.56 20.41 1.17
C SER A 443 7.69 19.97 2.63
N LEU A 444 6.95 20.59 3.56
CA LEU A 444 6.91 20.17 4.96
C LEU A 444 6.25 18.80 5.14
N VAL A 445 5.13 18.55 4.45
CA VAL A 445 4.45 17.24 4.47
C VAL A 445 5.39 16.16 3.92
N ASN A 446 6.01 16.39 2.76
CA ASN A 446 6.99 15.49 2.17
C ASN A 446 8.18 15.25 3.11
N MET A 447 8.68 16.30 3.76
CA MET A 447 9.77 16.19 4.73
C MET A 447 9.38 15.38 5.98
N SER A 448 8.13 15.50 6.44
CA SER A 448 7.62 14.69 7.56
C SER A 448 7.47 13.21 7.22
N ILE A 449 7.01 12.89 6.00
CA ILE A 449 6.81 11.51 5.54
C ILE A 449 8.16 10.85 5.22
N LYS A 450 9.02 11.54 4.45
CA LYS A 450 10.28 10.98 3.95
C LYS A 450 11.44 11.12 4.93
N ALA A 451 11.30 11.99 5.95
CA ALA A 451 12.38 12.45 6.82
C ALA A 451 13.50 13.25 6.11
N TYR A 452 13.41 13.49 4.81
CA TYR A 452 14.39 14.27 4.02
C TYR A 452 13.71 15.43 3.31
N TYR A 453 14.44 16.52 3.13
CA TYR A 453 14.04 17.68 2.33
C TYR A 453 14.64 17.58 0.93
N ASN A 454 13.82 17.61 -0.12
CA ASN A 454 14.29 17.58 -1.50
C ASN A 454 14.91 18.93 -1.90
N PHE A 455 16.13 18.90 -2.41
CA PHE A 455 16.86 20.06 -2.91
C PHE A 455 17.55 19.73 -4.24
N GLY A 456 16.81 19.93 -5.34
CA GLY A 456 17.27 19.58 -6.69
C GLY A 456 17.59 18.08 -6.79
N ASP A 457 18.81 17.76 -7.21
CA ASP A 457 19.31 16.39 -7.37
C ASP A 457 19.73 15.71 -6.06
N PHE A 458 19.58 16.41 -4.94
CA PHE A 458 19.95 15.96 -3.59
C PHE A 458 18.76 16.00 -2.64
N GLU A 459 18.86 15.25 -1.56
CA GLU A 459 17.92 15.26 -0.45
C GLU A 459 18.70 15.44 0.85
N LEU A 460 18.32 16.43 1.66
CA LEU A 460 18.98 16.81 2.90
C LEU A 460 18.27 16.17 4.10
N GLY A 461 19.03 15.53 4.98
CA GLY A 461 18.49 14.85 6.16
C GLY A 461 19.22 13.55 6.53
N PRO A 462 18.58 12.68 7.34
CA PRO A 462 17.23 12.82 7.83
C PRO A 462 17.12 13.89 8.92
N TRP A 463 16.10 14.77 8.85
CA TRP A 463 15.98 15.92 9.78
C TRP A 463 15.82 15.50 11.24
N LEU A 464 15.24 14.32 11.49
CA LEU A 464 15.10 13.73 12.82
C LEU A 464 16.47 13.47 13.49
N LEU A 465 17.53 13.27 12.71
CA LEU A 465 18.87 13.00 13.24
C LEU A 465 19.76 14.24 13.29
N LEU A 466 19.22 15.44 13.03
CA LEU A 466 20.01 16.69 13.05
C LEU A 466 20.63 16.97 14.43
N TYR A 467 19.94 16.57 15.50
CA TYR A 467 20.37 16.78 16.87
C TYR A 467 20.22 15.50 17.69
N ASN A 468 21.23 15.19 18.50
CA ASN A 468 21.17 14.15 19.50
C ASN A 468 22.01 14.52 20.72
N HIS A 469 21.85 13.79 21.83
CA HIS A 469 22.66 13.97 23.03
C HIS A 469 23.06 12.62 23.64
N ASN A 470 24.32 12.49 24.07
CA ASN A 470 24.82 11.36 24.87
C ASN A 470 26.04 11.77 25.71
N LYS A 471 26.42 10.97 26.71
CA LYS A 471 27.51 11.33 27.65
C LYS A 471 28.90 11.42 27.05
N VAL A 472 29.16 10.77 25.90
CA VAL A 472 30.48 10.79 25.27
C VAL A 472 30.62 12.00 24.34
N GLU A 473 29.61 12.24 23.50
CA GLU A 473 29.64 13.29 22.48
C GLU A 473 29.09 14.64 22.98
N GLY A 474 28.34 14.67 24.08
CA GLY A 474 27.63 15.87 24.53
C GLY A 474 26.48 16.22 23.60
N HIS A 475 26.43 17.47 23.14
CA HIS A 475 25.52 17.88 22.08
C HIS A 475 26.08 17.46 20.72
N ARG A 476 25.34 16.60 20.02
CA ARG A 476 25.71 16.13 18.69
C ARG A 476 24.84 16.82 17.65
N PHE A 477 25.49 17.47 16.70
CA PHE A 477 24.86 18.05 15.51
C PHE A 477 25.27 17.25 14.28
N ARG A 478 24.33 16.88 13.43
CA ARG A 478 24.58 16.08 12.22
C ARG A 478 23.90 16.71 11.01
N LEU A 479 24.60 16.76 9.88
CA LEU A 479 24.07 17.14 8.58
C LEU A 479 24.30 16.00 7.61
N GLY A 480 23.22 15.43 7.08
CA GLY A 480 23.28 14.33 6.11
C GLY A 480 22.69 14.71 4.77
N PHE A 481 23.08 13.96 3.74
CA PHE A 481 22.55 14.10 2.39
C PHE A 481 22.48 12.74 1.69
N ARG A 482 21.67 12.69 0.64
CA ARG A 482 21.70 11.61 -0.37
C ARG A 482 21.31 12.16 -1.74
N THR A 483 21.77 11.52 -2.81
CA THR A 483 21.36 11.84 -4.17
C THR A 483 20.03 11.15 -4.51
N ASN A 484 19.25 11.75 -5.39
CA ASN A 484 18.00 11.18 -5.90
C ASN A 484 18.14 10.78 -7.39
N PRO A 485 17.10 10.20 -8.02
CA PRO A 485 17.18 9.78 -9.42
C PRO A 485 17.40 10.91 -10.43
N GLY A 486 17.18 12.18 -10.06
CA GLY A 486 17.55 13.35 -10.86
C GLY A 486 19.06 13.47 -11.07
N PHE A 487 19.85 13.15 -10.04
CA PHE A 487 21.32 13.04 -10.15
C PHE A 487 21.74 11.89 -11.07
N SER A 488 21.22 10.68 -10.79
CA SER A 488 21.51 9.49 -11.58
C SER A 488 20.56 8.35 -11.27
N GLN A 489 20.12 7.67 -12.32
CA GLN A 489 19.42 6.39 -12.23
C GLN A 489 20.36 5.20 -12.01
N LYS A 490 21.68 5.40 -11.95
CA LYS A 490 22.67 4.32 -11.79
C LYS A 490 23.55 4.50 -10.56
N TRP A 491 23.86 5.73 -10.19
CA TRP A 491 24.72 6.03 -9.06
C TRP A 491 23.94 6.68 -7.92
N VAL A 492 24.20 6.22 -6.71
CA VAL A 492 23.63 6.81 -5.50
C VAL A 492 24.77 7.16 -4.57
N ALA A 493 24.90 8.43 -4.22
CA ALA A 493 25.82 8.88 -3.19
C ALA A 493 25.03 9.32 -1.96
N SER A 494 25.51 8.99 -0.77
CA SER A 494 24.94 9.45 0.49
C SER A 494 26.02 9.58 1.55
N GLY A 495 25.73 10.35 2.59
CA GLY A 495 26.68 10.55 3.66
C GLY A 495 26.21 11.54 4.70
N TYR A 496 27.04 11.76 5.71
CA TYR A 496 26.81 12.81 6.69
C TYR A 496 28.11 13.28 7.32
N LEU A 497 28.04 14.48 7.91
CA LEU A 497 29.01 15.03 8.85
C LEU A 497 28.31 15.21 10.19
N ALA A 498 28.98 14.89 11.29
CA ALA A 498 28.49 15.12 12.64
C ALA A 498 29.60 15.63 13.55
N TYR A 499 29.25 16.48 14.52
CA TYR A 499 30.19 17.04 15.49
C TYR A 499 29.58 16.93 16.89
N GLY A 500 30.38 16.43 17.84
CA GLY A 500 30.05 16.38 19.27
C GLY A 500 30.77 17.50 20.02
N THR A 501 30.09 18.17 20.94
CA THR A 501 30.66 19.26 21.74
C THR A 501 31.63 18.79 22.80
N ASP A 502 31.41 17.61 23.39
CA ASP A 502 32.18 17.17 24.55
C ASP A 502 33.41 16.35 24.15
N ASP A 503 33.31 15.58 23.05
CA ASP A 503 34.45 14.86 22.49
C ASP A 503 35.25 15.66 21.46
N GLU A 504 34.75 16.84 21.07
CA GLU A 504 35.32 17.77 20.08
C GLU A 504 35.71 17.10 18.74
N LYS A 505 35.05 15.98 18.38
CA LYS A 505 35.41 15.18 17.21
C LYS A 505 34.39 15.29 16.07
N LEU A 506 34.93 15.49 14.87
CA LEU A 506 34.19 15.32 13.61
C LEU A 506 34.02 13.83 13.29
N LYS A 507 32.80 13.43 12.99
CA LYS A 507 32.37 12.08 12.61
C LYS A 507 31.72 12.14 11.24
N TYR A 508 31.85 11.10 10.44
CA TYR A 508 31.39 11.15 9.06
C TYR A 508 31.13 9.78 8.46
N GLU A 509 30.26 9.78 7.46
CA GLU A 509 29.98 8.64 6.61
C GLU A 509 29.96 9.09 5.15
N ALA A 510 30.57 8.28 4.29
CA ALA A 510 30.45 8.38 2.85
C ALA A 510 30.06 7.02 2.30
N ASN A 511 29.00 7.00 1.50
CA ASN A 511 28.45 5.82 0.88
C ASN A 511 28.22 6.07 -0.61
N ILE A 512 28.64 5.12 -1.44
CA ILE A 512 28.37 5.11 -2.88
C ILE A 512 27.83 3.75 -3.30
N GLU A 513 26.71 3.75 -4.01
CA GLU A 513 26.11 2.58 -4.63
C GLU A 513 26.04 2.76 -6.15
N ARG A 514 26.20 1.65 -6.86
CA ARG A 514 25.96 1.55 -8.29
C ARG A 514 24.98 0.42 -8.59
N PHE A 515 23.91 0.76 -9.29
CA PHE A 515 23.03 -0.22 -9.93
C PHE A 515 23.70 -0.77 -11.19
N LEU A 516 24.02 -2.05 -11.18
CA LEU A 516 24.44 -2.79 -12.39
C LEU A 516 23.23 -3.21 -13.21
N SER A 517 22.12 -3.51 -12.55
CA SER A 517 20.86 -3.93 -13.18
C SER A 517 19.69 -3.61 -12.26
N ARG A 518 18.82 -2.68 -12.64
CA ARG A 518 17.55 -2.44 -11.92
C ARG A 518 16.57 -3.60 -12.09
N LYS A 519 16.70 -4.28 -13.22
CA LYS A 519 16.00 -5.51 -13.62
C LYS A 519 16.16 -6.55 -12.49
N SER A 520 17.37 -7.00 -12.18
CA SER A 520 17.64 -8.01 -11.12
C SER A 520 17.98 -7.40 -9.76
N TRP A 521 17.70 -6.10 -9.58
CA TRP A 521 18.11 -5.34 -8.40
C TRP A 521 19.59 -5.54 -8.00
N THR A 522 20.46 -5.66 -9.00
CA THR A 522 21.88 -5.94 -8.80
C THR A 522 22.62 -4.66 -8.47
N LYS A 523 23.18 -4.59 -7.26
CA LYS A 523 23.89 -3.43 -6.72
C LYS A 523 25.31 -3.79 -6.31
N LEU A 524 26.20 -2.83 -6.47
CA LEU A 524 27.50 -2.80 -5.80
C LEU A 524 27.55 -1.56 -4.92
N GLY A 525 28.00 -1.69 -3.68
CA GLY A 525 28.15 -0.55 -2.78
C GLY A 525 29.47 -0.56 -2.04
N LEU A 526 29.91 0.65 -1.69
CA LEU A 526 31.08 0.90 -0.87
C LEU A 526 30.74 2.00 0.14
N GLN A 527 31.01 1.74 1.41
CA GLN A 527 30.79 2.65 2.52
C GLN A 527 32.06 2.77 3.34
N TYR A 528 32.39 4.00 3.72
CA TYR A 528 33.36 4.31 4.75
C TYR A 528 32.68 5.12 5.85
N ARG A 529 32.91 4.77 7.11
CA ARG A 529 32.36 5.49 8.27
C ARG A 529 33.39 5.60 9.38
N ASP A 530 33.41 6.74 10.05
CA ASP A 530 34.11 6.98 11.31
C ASP A 530 33.12 7.65 12.28
N ASP A 531 32.58 6.87 13.24
CA ASP A 531 31.52 7.31 14.17
C ASP A 531 31.54 6.46 15.46
N VAL A 532 30.67 6.77 16.42
CA VAL A 532 30.46 5.99 17.64
C VAL A 532 29.20 5.12 17.52
N GLU A 533 29.31 3.88 17.99
CA GLU A 533 28.22 2.89 18.01
C GLU A 533 27.93 2.44 19.44
N ARG A 534 26.67 2.07 19.71
CA ARG A 534 26.30 1.44 20.99
C ARG A 534 26.65 -0.05 20.97
N LEU A 535 27.14 -0.55 22.10
CA LEU A 535 27.38 -1.98 22.27
C LEU A 535 26.09 -2.79 22.06
N GLY A 536 26.15 -3.81 21.20
CA GLY A 536 24.99 -4.67 20.87
C GLY A 536 23.99 -4.04 19.90
N ALA A 537 24.17 -2.77 19.50
CA ALA A 537 23.34 -2.15 18.49
C ALA A 537 23.81 -2.59 17.10
N LYS A 538 23.03 -3.46 16.42
CA LYS A 538 23.33 -3.82 15.03
C LYS A 538 23.03 -2.64 14.10
N ASP A 539 24.05 -2.25 13.37
CA ASP A 539 24.03 -1.21 12.34
C ASP A 539 22.88 -1.39 11.33
N GLU A 540 22.59 -2.63 10.93
CA GLU A 540 21.53 -2.99 9.96
C GLU A 540 20.10 -2.95 10.54
N PHE A 541 19.96 -2.85 11.86
CA PHE A 541 18.67 -2.79 12.56
C PHE A 541 18.21 -1.34 12.76
N TYR A 542 19.13 -0.44 13.14
CA TYR A 542 18.81 0.97 13.37
C TYR A 542 18.77 1.79 12.06
N SER A 543 19.58 1.43 11.05
CA SER A 543 19.66 2.14 9.76
C SER A 543 18.44 1.97 8.84
N LYS A 544 17.54 1.02 9.10
CA LYS A 544 16.38 0.76 8.22
C LYS A 544 15.28 1.82 8.29
N SER A 545 15.19 2.57 9.39
CA SER A 545 14.22 3.66 9.53
C SER A 545 14.81 4.84 10.30
N SER A 546 14.68 6.05 9.74
CA SER A 546 15.07 7.29 10.40
C SER A 546 14.37 7.47 11.75
N PHE A 547 13.13 7.00 11.87
CA PHE A 547 12.38 7.06 13.13
C PHE A 547 12.90 6.07 14.17
N SER A 548 13.27 4.83 13.79
CA SER A 548 13.84 3.89 14.75
C SER A 548 15.22 4.33 15.24
N SER A 549 16.03 4.90 14.33
CA SER A 549 17.30 5.54 14.70
C SER A 549 17.08 6.67 15.71
N PHE A 550 16.16 7.60 15.42
CA PHE A 550 15.79 8.69 16.32
C PHE A 550 15.25 8.18 17.66
N ALA A 551 14.28 7.27 17.65
CA ALA A 551 13.70 6.69 18.86
C ALA A 551 14.75 6.03 19.76
N SER A 552 15.70 5.30 19.16
CA SER A 552 16.83 4.70 19.89
C SER A 552 17.80 5.71 20.47
N SER A 553 17.79 6.96 19.97
CA SER A 553 18.67 8.01 20.46
C SER A 553 18.27 8.47 21.87
N PHE A 554 16.99 8.31 22.25
CA PHE A 554 16.45 8.67 23.56
C PHE A 554 16.59 7.53 24.58
N GLY A 555 17.38 7.76 25.63
CA GLY A 555 17.56 6.83 26.74
C GLY A 555 18.55 5.69 26.44
N GLY A 556 18.96 5.00 27.50
CA GLY A 556 19.79 3.80 27.45
C GLY A 556 21.25 3.98 27.87
N THR A 557 22.05 2.95 27.61
CA THR A 557 23.46 2.85 28.01
C THR A 557 24.38 3.86 27.32
N ASP A 558 25.35 4.36 28.09
CA ASP A 558 26.48 5.13 27.59
C ASP A 558 27.65 4.25 27.14
N LYS A 559 27.50 2.91 27.10
CA LYS A 559 28.53 1.98 26.58
C LYS A 559 28.71 2.13 25.07
N LEU A 560 29.56 3.09 24.69
CA LEU A 560 29.83 3.48 23.31
C LEU A 560 31.21 2.99 22.86
N ILE A 561 31.29 2.61 21.59
CA ILE A 561 32.48 2.10 20.92
C ILE A 561 32.75 3.00 19.71
N SER A 562 33.91 3.65 19.68
CA SER A 562 34.37 4.35 18.47
C SER A 562 34.69 3.32 17.41
N THR A 563 34.12 3.50 16.23
CA THR A 563 34.17 2.56 15.13
C THR A 563 34.60 3.27 13.86
N ARG A 564 35.68 2.78 13.26
CA ARG A 564 36.01 3.01 11.85
C ARG A 564 35.61 1.79 11.05
N LEU A 565 34.92 2.01 9.93
CA LEU A 565 34.34 0.96 9.12
C LEU A 565 34.64 1.18 7.64
N LEU A 566 35.10 0.13 6.97
CA LEU A 566 35.08 -0.03 5.53
C LEU A 566 34.16 -1.20 5.18
N ARG A 567 33.13 -0.96 4.38
CA ARG A 567 32.15 -1.96 3.98
C ARG A 567 31.98 -1.96 2.46
N GLY A 568 32.16 -3.11 1.83
CA GLY A 568 31.82 -3.32 0.43
C GLY A 568 30.73 -4.38 0.32
N TRP A 569 29.77 -4.23 -0.58
CA TRP A 569 28.76 -5.27 -0.80
C TRP A 569 28.36 -5.42 -2.25
N PHE A 570 27.89 -6.63 -2.55
CA PHE A 570 27.18 -6.99 -3.76
C PHE A 570 25.84 -7.57 -3.36
N GLU A 571 24.76 -7.06 -3.96
CA GLU A 571 23.39 -7.53 -3.72
C GLU A 571 22.74 -7.83 -5.06
N THR A 572 21.98 -8.92 -5.17
CA THR A 572 21.20 -9.23 -6.36
C THR A 572 20.01 -10.11 -6.03
N ASP A 573 18.91 -9.93 -6.75
CA ASP A 573 17.87 -10.94 -6.83
C ASP A 573 18.29 -11.99 -7.86
N VAL A 574 18.34 -13.25 -7.42
CA VAL A 574 18.64 -14.37 -8.31
C VAL A 574 17.36 -14.81 -9.05
N PHE A 575 16.25 -14.84 -8.32
CA PHE A 575 14.90 -15.09 -8.85
C PHE A 575 13.85 -14.45 -7.93
N ARG A 576 12.57 -14.51 -8.31
CA ARG A 576 11.49 -13.81 -7.60
C ARG A 576 11.45 -14.17 -6.11
N GLY A 577 11.59 -13.14 -5.27
CA GLY A 577 11.58 -13.26 -3.82
C GLY A 577 12.86 -13.83 -3.22
N PHE A 578 13.90 -14.15 -4.01
CA PHE A 578 15.17 -14.67 -3.49
C PHE A 578 16.32 -13.69 -3.75
N THR A 579 16.73 -13.01 -2.69
CA THR A 579 17.81 -12.02 -2.71
C THR A 579 19.06 -12.61 -2.06
N GLN A 580 20.20 -12.40 -2.71
CA GLN A 580 21.51 -12.74 -2.20
C GLN A 580 22.33 -11.47 -1.97
N LYS A 581 22.99 -11.39 -0.82
CA LYS A 581 23.86 -10.28 -0.45
C LYS A 581 25.19 -10.82 0.08
N ILE A 582 26.28 -10.34 -0.49
CA ILE A 582 27.64 -10.61 -0.03
C ILE A 582 28.19 -9.30 0.50
N VAL A 583 28.68 -9.29 1.73
CA VAL A 583 29.24 -8.11 2.39
C VAL A 583 30.65 -8.42 2.85
N PHE A 584 31.63 -7.67 2.37
CA PHE A 584 32.93 -7.57 3.00
C PHE A 584 32.92 -6.42 3.99
N LEU A 585 33.39 -6.69 5.20
CA LEU A 585 33.44 -5.73 6.29
C LEU A 585 34.86 -5.72 6.86
N ASN A 586 35.44 -4.53 7.00
CA ASN A 586 36.58 -4.32 7.86
C ASN A 586 36.26 -3.23 8.89
N LYS A 587 36.44 -3.55 10.17
CA LYS A 587 35.99 -2.75 11.30
C LYS A 587 37.12 -2.61 12.32
N TRP A 588 37.43 -1.38 12.70
CA TRP A 588 38.33 -1.06 13.81
C TRP A 588 37.51 -0.44 14.92
N GLN A 589 37.61 -0.98 16.12
CA GLN A 589 36.80 -0.59 17.26
C GLN A 589 37.65 -0.35 18.48
N THR A 590 37.36 0.74 19.18
CA THR A 590 37.98 1.09 20.46
C THR A 590 36.89 1.53 21.43
N PRO A 591 36.92 1.12 22.71
CA PRO A 591 35.99 1.65 23.70
C PRO A 591 36.06 3.18 23.76
N ALA A 592 34.91 3.85 23.66
CA ALA A 592 34.82 5.32 23.67
C ALA A 592 34.26 5.88 24.97
N SER A 593 33.50 5.07 25.72
CA SER A 593 32.87 5.50 26.96
C SER A 593 33.69 5.11 28.21
N PRO A 594 33.74 5.98 29.23
CA PRO A 594 34.33 5.63 30.53
C PRO A 594 33.69 4.39 31.19
N ASP A 595 32.43 4.08 30.88
CA ASP A 595 31.70 2.96 31.48
C ASP A 595 31.86 1.63 30.72
N LEU A 596 32.75 1.57 29.71
CA LEU A 596 33.03 0.38 28.91
C LEU A 596 34.49 -0.04 29.03
N HIS A 597 34.79 -0.78 30.09
CA HIS A 597 36.07 -1.45 30.29
C HIS A 597 36.01 -2.85 29.69
N PHE A 598 36.84 -3.15 28.71
CA PHE A 598 36.92 -4.48 28.12
C PHE A 598 38.34 -4.72 27.65
N ALA A 599 38.89 -5.89 27.96
CA ALA A 599 40.15 -6.34 27.40
C ALA A 599 40.13 -7.85 27.13
N TYR A 600 40.91 -8.24 26.15
CA TYR A 600 41.08 -9.63 25.74
C TYR A 600 42.53 -9.90 25.34
N PHE A 601 42.90 -11.18 25.31
CA PHE A 601 44.21 -11.62 24.84
C PHE A 601 44.18 -12.01 23.36
N LYS A 602 45.08 -11.41 22.58
CA LYS A 602 45.27 -11.74 21.15
C LYS A 602 46.05 -13.03 20.95
N ASP A 603 47.02 -13.28 21.83
CA ASP A 603 47.94 -14.40 21.76
C ASP A 603 47.48 -15.60 22.61
N LYS A 604 47.87 -16.80 22.19
CA LYS A 604 47.56 -18.03 22.94
C LYS A 604 48.27 -18.11 24.29
N GLU A 605 49.42 -17.44 24.41
CA GLU A 605 50.22 -17.39 25.65
C GLU A 605 49.68 -16.39 26.68
N ARG A 606 48.66 -15.59 26.31
CA ARG A 606 47.96 -14.63 27.18
C ARG A 606 48.91 -13.58 27.78
N THR A 607 49.79 -13.03 26.96
CA THR A 607 50.83 -12.10 27.40
C THR A 607 50.50 -10.64 27.10
N SER A 608 49.72 -10.38 26.05
CA SER A 608 49.49 -9.01 25.55
C SER A 608 47.99 -8.70 25.48
N PRO A 609 47.39 -8.20 26.58
CA PRO A 609 45.99 -7.81 26.58
C PRO A 609 45.77 -6.50 25.83
N THR A 610 44.58 -6.33 25.27
CA THR A 610 44.19 -5.14 24.53
C THR A 610 42.68 -4.95 24.54
N SER A 611 42.25 -3.73 24.30
CA SER A 611 40.84 -3.35 24.19
C SER A 611 40.41 -3.07 22.75
N ASP A 612 41.38 -2.96 21.84
CA ASP A 612 41.13 -2.60 20.44
C ASP A 612 40.76 -3.85 19.65
N LEU A 613 39.67 -3.79 18.89
CA LEU A 613 39.17 -4.89 18.07
C LEU A 613 39.27 -4.53 16.60
N THR A 614 40.00 -5.34 15.83
CA THR A 614 40.09 -5.24 14.37
C THR A 614 39.51 -6.50 13.74
N ILE A 615 38.51 -6.34 12.88
CA ILE A 615 37.74 -7.44 12.31
C ILE A 615 37.66 -7.29 10.81
N SER A 616 38.07 -8.32 10.08
CA SER A 616 37.81 -8.48 8.66
C SER A 616 36.89 -9.68 8.48
N GLU A 617 35.71 -9.50 7.90
CA GLU A 617 34.77 -10.59 7.68
C GLU A 617 34.09 -10.53 6.30
N LEU A 618 33.70 -11.70 5.82
CA LEU A 618 32.84 -11.87 4.66
C LEU A 618 31.53 -12.49 5.13
N ASN A 619 30.42 -11.79 4.92
CA ASN A 619 29.08 -12.25 5.23
C ASN A 619 28.31 -12.59 3.96
N PHE A 620 27.70 -13.76 3.94
CA PHE A 620 26.78 -14.21 2.90
C PHE A 620 25.39 -14.26 3.51
N THR A 621 24.44 -13.53 2.93
CA THR A 621 23.06 -13.47 3.40
C THR A 621 22.11 -13.82 2.27
N SER A 622 21.25 -14.80 2.52
CA SER A 622 20.18 -15.25 1.64
C SER A 622 18.83 -14.92 2.27
N VAL A 623 17.95 -14.27 1.52
CA VAL A 623 16.59 -13.92 1.96
C VAL A 623 15.60 -14.48 0.95
N TYR A 624 14.66 -15.31 1.40
CA TYR A 624 13.59 -15.87 0.59
C TYR A 624 12.22 -15.38 1.08
N GLN A 625 11.50 -14.69 0.22
CA GLN A 625 10.19 -14.09 0.46
C GLN A 625 9.22 -14.59 -0.63
N PRO A 626 8.64 -15.79 -0.47
CA PRO A 626 7.67 -16.34 -1.41
C PRO A 626 6.51 -15.37 -1.62
N LYS A 627 6.11 -15.18 -2.88
CA LYS A 627 5.04 -14.27 -3.30
C LYS A 627 5.23 -12.79 -2.91
N ALA A 628 6.42 -12.38 -2.45
CA ALA A 628 6.65 -10.99 -2.08
C ALA A 628 6.47 -10.05 -3.28
N THR A 629 5.71 -8.99 -3.04
CA THR A 629 5.60 -7.85 -3.93
C THR A 629 6.52 -6.77 -3.40
N PHE A 630 7.37 -6.23 -4.27
CA PHE A 630 8.30 -5.18 -3.89
C PHE A 630 7.83 -3.85 -4.42
N ILE A 631 7.73 -2.86 -3.52
CA ILE A 631 7.49 -1.48 -3.89
C ILE A 631 8.84 -0.79 -4.13
N ILE A 632 8.96 -0.13 -5.27
CA ILE A 632 10.15 0.64 -5.65
C ILE A 632 9.84 2.13 -5.45
N ASP A 633 10.64 2.77 -4.60
CA ASP A 633 10.63 4.22 -4.38
C ASP A 633 12.00 4.77 -4.80
N LYS A 634 12.08 5.41 -5.97
CA LYS A 634 13.34 5.95 -6.50
C LYS A 634 14.46 4.88 -6.58
N ASN A 635 15.42 4.95 -5.66
CA ASN A 635 16.58 4.06 -5.55
C ASN A 635 16.45 3.02 -4.41
N ASN A 636 15.31 3.06 -3.71
CA ASN A 636 14.98 2.16 -2.64
C ASN A 636 13.90 1.18 -3.09
N ARG A 637 13.90 0.02 -2.46
CA ARG A 637 12.86 -0.98 -2.66
C ARG A 637 12.56 -1.65 -1.34
N PHE A 638 11.28 -1.80 -1.02
CA PHE A 638 10.84 -2.45 0.20
C PHE A 638 9.76 -3.49 -0.12
N PRO A 639 9.82 -4.68 0.51
CA PRO A 639 8.78 -5.68 0.36
C PRO A 639 7.49 -5.17 1.04
N VAL A 640 6.36 -5.34 0.36
CA VAL A 640 5.02 -5.12 0.93
C VAL A 640 4.30 -6.45 1.01
N SER A 641 3.85 -6.79 2.22
CA SER A 641 3.20 -8.07 2.51
C SER A 641 1.71 -8.00 2.16
N PHE A 642 1.39 -8.10 0.87
CA PHE A 642 0.01 -8.36 0.39
C PHE A 642 -0.41 -9.82 0.58
N ASN A 643 0.48 -10.68 1.08
CA ASN A 643 0.21 -12.07 1.39
C ASN A 643 0.70 -12.41 2.80
N ASN A 644 0.33 -13.58 3.29
CA ASN A 644 0.69 -14.08 4.62
C ASN A 644 1.85 -15.10 4.56
N ALA A 645 2.64 -15.11 3.48
CA ALA A 645 3.72 -16.06 3.30
C ALA A 645 4.92 -15.68 4.19
N PRO A 646 5.63 -16.67 4.75
CA PRO A 646 6.76 -16.41 5.63
C PRO A 646 7.99 -15.92 4.87
N THR A 647 8.73 -14.98 5.44
CA THR A 647 10.08 -14.61 5.01
C THR A 647 11.10 -15.48 5.74
N PHE A 648 11.96 -16.16 4.99
CA PHE A 648 13.09 -16.91 5.50
C PHE A 648 14.38 -16.15 5.28
N SER A 649 15.28 -16.18 6.25
CA SER A 649 16.63 -15.65 6.11
C SER A 649 17.65 -16.67 6.59
N ALA A 650 18.79 -16.72 5.92
CA ALA A 650 19.95 -17.47 6.33
C ALA A 650 21.19 -16.61 6.12
N SER A 651 22.12 -16.62 7.06
CA SER A 651 23.40 -15.95 6.88
C SER A 651 24.56 -16.75 7.43
N TYR A 652 25.70 -16.59 6.79
CA TYR A 652 26.96 -17.20 7.18
C TYR A 652 28.06 -16.16 7.11
N THR A 653 28.82 -16.02 8.19
CA THR A 653 29.93 -15.09 8.30
C THR A 653 31.23 -15.85 8.49
N TYR A 654 32.23 -15.50 7.69
CA TYR A 654 33.61 -15.95 7.82
C TYR A 654 34.51 -14.77 8.21
N GLY A 655 35.06 -14.80 9.42
CA GLY A 655 36.07 -13.87 9.89
C GLY A 655 37.48 -14.33 9.50
N PHE A 656 38.29 -13.41 8.97
CA PHE A 656 39.68 -13.65 8.60
C PHE A 656 40.61 -13.31 9.75
N ASN A 657 41.69 -14.07 9.92
CA ASN A 657 42.82 -13.65 10.78
C ASN A 657 43.92 -13.05 9.90
N GLY A 658 44.48 -11.91 10.31
CA GLY A 658 45.62 -11.24 9.67
C GLY A 658 45.27 -10.36 8.45
N LEU A 659 44.15 -10.61 7.77
CA LEU A 659 43.69 -9.73 6.68
C LEU A 659 43.34 -8.35 7.23
N LEU A 660 44.01 -7.30 6.74
CA LEU A 660 43.88 -5.92 7.24
C LEU A 660 44.02 -5.85 8.77
N ASN A 661 44.97 -6.61 9.33
CA ASN A 661 45.27 -6.71 10.76
C ASN A 661 44.10 -7.23 11.61
N SER A 662 43.22 -8.06 11.04
CA SER A 662 42.12 -8.63 11.81
C SER A 662 42.60 -9.64 12.86
N ASP A 663 42.02 -9.55 14.06
CA ASP A 663 42.45 -10.27 15.25
C ASP A 663 41.92 -11.72 15.33
N PHE A 664 40.82 -12.05 14.62
CA PHE A 664 40.11 -13.33 14.84
C PHE A 664 39.72 -14.04 13.55
N LYS A 665 40.05 -15.34 13.49
CA LYS A 665 39.43 -16.27 12.55
C LYS A 665 38.19 -16.90 13.19
N TYR A 666 37.03 -16.72 12.59
CA TYR A 666 35.80 -17.27 13.17
C TYR A 666 34.71 -17.57 12.13
N HIS A 667 33.73 -18.34 12.59
CA HIS A 667 32.53 -18.66 11.82
C HIS A 667 31.29 -18.31 12.62
N LYS A 668 30.31 -17.71 11.95
CA LYS A 668 28.95 -17.51 12.49
C LYS A 668 27.93 -17.99 11.49
N ALA A 669 26.86 -18.60 11.96
CA ALA A 669 25.69 -18.91 11.15
C ALA A 669 24.44 -18.39 11.84
N SER A 670 23.46 -17.94 11.06
CA SER A 670 22.13 -17.64 11.57
C SER A 670 21.05 -18.04 10.58
N VAL A 671 19.89 -18.39 11.12
CA VAL A 671 18.66 -18.64 10.37
C VAL A 671 17.53 -17.86 11.03
N GLY A 672 16.57 -17.42 10.23
CA GLY A 672 15.44 -16.66 10.72
C GLY A 672 14.17 -16.91 9.91
N MET A 673 13.03 -16.74 10.57
CA MET A 673 11.71 -16.82 9.98
C MET A 673 10.83 -15.71 10.53
N GLU A 674 10.14 -15.00 9.65
CA GLU A 674 9.16 -14.00 10.00
C GLU A 674 7.86 -14.24 9.24
N GLN A 675 6.72 -14.14 9.91
CA GLN A 675 5.42 -14.29 9.27
C GLN A 675 4.36 -13.45 9.97
N ASN A 676 3.40 -12.98 9.19
CA ASN A 676 2.19 -12.32 9.67
C ASN A 676 0.96 -13.15 9.25
N ILE A 677 0.13 -13.54 10.21
CA ILE A 677 -1.00 -14.45 10.04
C ILE A 677 -2.28 -13.69 10.38
N LEU A 678 -3.23 -13.67 9.44
CA LEU A 678 -4.56 -13.14 9.67
C LEU A 678 -5.45 -14.24 10.27
N LEU A 679 -5.99 -14.01 11.46
CA LEU A 679 -6.84 -14.94 12.22
C LEU A 679 -8.34 -14.61 12.06
N GLY A 680 -8.71 -13.96 10.94
CA GLY A 680 -10.08 -13.52 10.68
C GLY A 680 -10.57 -12.54 11.75
N SER A 681 -11.67 -12.87 12.42
CA SER A 681 -12.28 -12.01 13.45
C SER A 681 -11.50 -11.94 14.77
N LEU A 682 -10.53 -12.83 14.99
CA LEU A 682 -9.65 -12.79 16.18
C LEU A 682 -8.52 -11.75 16.05
N GLY A 683 -8.34 -11.17 14.87
CA GLY A 683 -7.29 -10.18 14.55
C GLY A 683 -6.09 -10.79 13.82
N SER A 684 -4.87 -10.38 14.17
CA SER A 684 -3.64 -10.80 13.49
C SER A 684 -2.54 -11.24 14.47
N LEU A 685 -1.76 -12.22 14.07
CA LEU A 685 -0.59 -12.71 14.79
C LEU A 685 0.66 -12.56 13.92
N SER A 686 1.63 -11.79 14.38
CA SER A 686 2.96 -11.72 13.76
C SER A 686 4.00 -12.36 14.66
N TYR A 687 4.92 -13.14 14.08
CA TYR A 687 6.07 -13.65 14.81
C TYR A 687 7.38 -13.46 14.03
N ASN A 688 8.48 -13.29 14.78
CA ASN A 688 9.84 -13.24 14.27
C ASN A 688 10.70 -14.19 15.13
N LEU A 689 11.28 -15.20 14.49
CA LEU A 689 12.16 -16.18 15.10
C LEU A 689 13.55 -16.04 14.51
N SER A 690 14.58 -15.99 15.34
CA SER A 690 15.98 -15.95 14.94
C SER A 690 16.80 -16.94 15.75
N MET A 691 17.63 -17.73 15.08
CA MET A 691 18.59 -18.63 15.72
C MET A 691 19.99 -18.32 15.21
N LYS A 692 20.97 -18.20 16.10
CA LYS A 692 22.35 -17.82 15.78
C LYS A 692 23.34 -18.72 16.50
N LYS A 693 24.45 -19.02 15.85
CA LYS A 693 25.56 -19.80 16.42
C LYS A 693 26.90 -19.21 16.00
N VAL A 694 27.75 -18.96 17.00
CA VAL A 694 29.18 -18.68 16.85
C VAL A 694 29.93 -19.98 17.12
N PHE A 695 30.81 -20.38 16.21
CA PHE A 695 31.52 -21.67 16.31
C PHE A 695 32.94 -21.54 16.88
N SER A 696 33.44 -20.32 16.99
CA SER A 696 34.83 -20.03 17.34
C SER A 696 34.90 -19.15 18.59
N PRO A 697 35.97 -19.26 19.39
CA PRO A 697 36.13 -18.41 20.57
C PRO A 697 36.23 -16.94 20.16
N LEU A 698 35.37 -16.10 20.72
CA LEU A 698 35.29 -14.67 20.42
C LEU A 698 34.98 -13.88 21.69
N PRO A 699 35.52 -12.67 21.83
CA PRO A 699 35.18 -11.81 22.95
C PRO A 699 33.71 -11.37 22.86
N TYR A 700 33.11 -11.03 24.02
CA TYR A 700 31.67 -10.79 24.12
C TYR A 700 31.09 -9.75 23.14
N PRO A 701 31.80 -8.64 22.74
CA PRO A 701 31.24 -7.71 21.75
C PRO A 701 31.02 -8.35 20.37
N LEU A 702 31.69 -9.48 20.09
CA LEU A 702 31.62 -10.24 18.85
C LEU A 702 30.74 -11.49 18.95
N LEU A 703 30.23 -11.80 20.14
CA LEU A 703 29.26 -12.88 20.34
C LEU A 703 27.84 -12.44 19.97
N ASN A 704 26.86 -13.32 20.16
CA ASN A 704 25.47 -12.92 19.99
C ASN A 704 25.03 -12.12 21.21
N VAL A 705 25.02 -10.80 21.05
CA VAL A 705 24.39 -9.88 22.00
C VAL A 705 22.89 -9.83 21.70
N PHE A 706 22.05 -10.08 22.71
CA PHE A 706 20.59 -10.06 22.56
C PHE A 706 20.09 -8.64 22.24
N HIS A 707 19.11 -8.52 21.35
CA HIS A 707 18.63 -7.23 20.87
C HIS A 707 17.77 -6.51 21.92
N ALA A 708 18.39 -5.73 22.79
CA ALA A 708 17.72 -4.94 23.82
C ALA A 708 17.21 -3.58 23.29
N ASN A 709 16.28 -2.97 24.02
CA ASN A 709 15.81 -1.61 23.79
C ASN A 709 15.50 -0.92 25.12
N GLU A 710 16.37 0.00 25.54
CA GLU A 710 16.17 0.78 26.78
C GLU A 710 15.41 2.09 26.55
N SER A 711 15.16 2.47 25.29
CA SER A 711 14.44 3.69 24.95
C SER A 711 13.04 3.74 25.56
N TRP A 712 12.56 4.97 25.78
CA TRP A 712 11.17 5.26 26.11
C TRP A 712 10.21 4.84 24.99
N PHE A 713 10.72 4.81 23.76
CA PHE A 713 9.99 4.34 22.61
C PHE A 713 10.12 2.84 22.45
N ARG A 714 9.02 2.19 22.11
CA ARG A 714 9.02 0.79 21.73
C ARG A 714 9.64 0.63 20.34
N THR A 715 10.50 -0.38 20.21
CA THR A 715 11.00 -0.86 18.92
C THR A 715 10.59 -2.32 18.73
N SER A 716 10.02 -2.68 17.57
CA SER A 716 9.65 -4.06 17.24
C SER A 716 10.87 -4.99 17.24
N ASN A 717 10.69 -6.30 17.47
CA ASN A 717 11.77 -7.31 17.44
C ASN A 717 12.98 -6.98 18.35
N THR A 718 12.71 -6.37 19.50
CA THR A 718 13.69 -6.10 20.58
C THR A 718 13.09 -6.45 21.94
N PHE A 719 13.94 -6.80 22.89
CA PHE A 719 13.59 -6.95 24.30
C PHE A 719 13.53 -5.58 24.95
N ASN A 720 12.31 -5.14 25.29
CA ASN A 720 12.02 -3.80 25.79
C ASN A 720 12.30 -3.64 27.28
N MET A 721 12.53 -4.75 27.99
CA MET A 721 12.93 -4.76 29.40
C MET A 721 14.40 -5.12 29.62
N MET A 722 15.12 -5.56 28.57
CA MET A 722 16.56 -5.79 28.64
C MET A 722 17.38 -4.52 28.56
N SER A 723 18.51 -4.54 29.25
CA SER A 723 19.57 -3.55 29.10
C SER A 723 20.46 -3.86 27.90
N TYR A 724 21.01 -2.81 27.28
CA TYR A 724 21.95 -2.98 26.16
C TYR A 724 23.19 -3.76 26.61
N GLY A 725 23.51 -4.85 25.90
CA GLY A 725 24.62 -5.72 26.25
C GLY A 725 24.41 -6.53 27.54
N GLU A 726 23.20 -6.61 28.10
CA GLU A 726 22.93 -7.33 29.36
C GLU A 726 23.28 -8.82 29.24
N TYR A 727 22.86 -9.46 28.14
CA TYR A 727 23.09 -10.88 27.90
C TYR A 727 23.89 -11.12 26.62
N VAL A 728 24.80 -12.09 26.69
CA VAL A 728 25.56 -12.59 25.54
C VAL A 728 25.50 -14.11 25.47
N ALA A 729 25.60 -14.65 24.26
CA ALA A 729 25.62 -16.09 24.04
C ALA A 729 26.39 -16.50 22.78
N ASP A 730 26.94 -17.71 22.80
CA ASP A 730 27.52 -18.36 21.62
C ASP A 730 26.44 -18.93 20.72
N GLN A 731 25.40 -19.49 21.33
CA GLN A 731 24.22 -20.01 20.67
C GLN A 731 23.02 -19.27 21.23
N SER A 732 22.16 -18.75 20.37
CA SER A 732 20.98 -18.00 20.80
C SER A 732 19.78 -18.35 19.94
N ALA A 733 18.61 -18.32 20.55
CA ALA A 733 17.32 -18.31 19.89
C ALA A 733 16.47 -17.17 20.48
N GLU A 734 15.92 -16.34 19.60
CA GLU A 734 15.07 -15.19 19.93
C GLU A 734 13.73 -15.38 19.24
N LEU A 735 12.62 -15.27 20.00
CA LEU A 735 11.27 -15.35 19.48
C LEU A 735 10.49 -14.12 19.95
N PHE A 736 9.96 -13.37 18.99
CA PHE A 736 9.05 -12.24 19.23
C PHE A 736 7.68 -12.57 18.66
N ILE A 737 6.64 -12.41 19.45
CA ILE A 737 5.25 -12.61 19.04
C ILE A 737 4.48 -11.33 19.34
N THR A 738 3.68 -10.86 18.40
CA THR A 738 2.71 -9.78 18.60
C THR A 738 1.34 -10.27 18.17
N PHE A 739 0.39 -10.24 19.09
CA PHE A 739 -1.01 -10.55 18.85
C PHE A 739 -1.83 -9.26 18.92
N ARG A 740 -2.50 -8.93 17.82
CA ARG A 740 -3.42 -7.80 17.72
C ARG A 740 -4.82 -8.36 17.58
N GLN A 741 -5.75 -7.85 18.38
CA GLN A 741 -7.11 -8.37 18.42
C GLN A 741 -8.08 -7.59 17.52
N ASP A 742 -7.63 -6.49 16.91
CA ASP A 742 -8.38 -5.69 15.92
C ASP A 742 -9.82 -5.31 16.34
N GLY A 743 -10.05 -5.17 17.65
CA GLY A 743 -11.34 -4.79 18.24
C GLY A 743 -12.13 -5.94 18.89
N PHE A 744 -11.67 -7.19 18.82
CA PHE A 744 -12.40 -8.38 19.31
C PHE A 744 -12.96 -8.26 20.75
N ILE A 745 -12.21 -7.63 21.65
CA ILE A 745 -12.63 -7.36 23.04
C ILE A 745 -13.12 -5.92 23.20
N LEU A 746 -12.31 -4.94 22.81
CA LEU A 746 -12.56 -3.53 23.13
C LEU A 746 -13.76 -2.93 22.39
N ASP A 747 -14.12 -3.43 21.20
CA ASP A 747 -15.29 -2.94 20.45
C ASP A 747 -16.61 -3.35 21.12
N LYS A 748 -16.59 -4.28 22.07
CA LYS A 748 -17.77 -4.68 22.85
C LYS A 748 -18.07 -3.74 24.02
N ILE A 749 -17.17 -2.81 24.33
CA ILE A 749 -17.31 -1.84 25.42
C ILE A 749 -17.75 -0.50 24.82
N PRO A 750 -19.01 -0.04 25.02
CA PRO A 750 -19.58 1.07 24.23
C PRO A 750 -18.78 2.38 24.25
N LEU A 751 -18.22 2.78 25.40
CA LEU A 751 -17.42 4.01 25.49
C LEU A 751 -16.04 3.87 24.83
N ILE A 752 -15.41 2.70 24.94
CA ILE A 752 -14.10 2.42 24.32
C ILE A 752 -14.25 2.26 22.81
N LYS A 753 -15.36 1.65 22.35
CA LYS A 753 -15.73 1.58 20.94
C LYS A 753 -15.78 2.98 20.30
N LYS A 754 -16.33 3.99 20.99
CA LYS A 754 -16.34 5.38 20.48
C LYS A 754 -14.94 5.99 20.32
N LEU A 755 -13.96 5.50 21.07
CA LEU A 755 -12.56 5.93 20.97
C LEU A 755 -11.77 5.16 19.90
N ASN A 756 -12.36 4.10 19.32
CA ASN A 756 -11.73 3.17 18.38
C ASN A 756 -10.44 2.51 18.90
N TRP A 757 -10.30 2.37 20.21
CA TRP A 757 -9.11 1.77 20.82
C TRP A 757 -9.06 0.25 20.60
N ARG A 758 -7.86 -0.28 20.35
CA ARG A 758 -7.64 -1.71 20.05
C ARG A 758 -6.64 -2.34 21.01
N SER A 759 -6.91 -3.57 21.42
CA SER A 759 -6.02 -4.32 22.31
C SER A 759 -4.88 -4.97 21.53
N VAL A 760 -3.69 -4.91 22.14
CA VAL A 760 -2.49 -5.57 21.63
C VAL A 760 -1.73 -6.22 22.78
N ALA A 761 -1.13 -7.37 22.50
CA ALA A 761 -0.24 -8.07 23.41
C ALA A 761 1.03 -8.51 22.69
N THR A 762 2.15 -8.53 23.41
CA THR A 762 3.40 -9.11 22.88
C THR A 762 4.00 -10.09 23.87
N ALA A 763 4.74 -11.04 23.35
CA ALA A 763 5.58 -11.94 24.12
C ALA A 763 6.94 -12.02 23.44
N ALA A 764 8.01 -11.97 24.22
CA ALA A 764 9.36 -12.15 23.72
C ALA A 764 10.11 -13.15 24.60
N MET A 765 10.81 -14.06 23.94
CA MET A 765 11.60 -15.11 24.58
C MET A 765 13.02 -15.09 24.03
N ALA A 766 13.99 -15.17 24.94
CA ALA A 766 15.39 -15.36 24.61
C ALA A 766 15.90 -16.62 25.29
N TYR A 767 16.55 -17.47 24.50
CA TYR A 767 17.26 -18.65 24.94
C TYR A 767 18.70 -18.53 24.48
N GLY A 768 19.66 -18.95 25.30
CA GLY A 768 21.04 -19.01 24.87
C GLY A 768 21.92 -19.87 25.75
N SER A 769 23.12 -20.13 25.26
CA SER A 769 24.18 -20.83 26.00
C SER A 769 25.53 -20.15 25.75
N PHE A 770 26.39 -20.16 26.76
CA PHE A 770 27.73 -19.58 26.71
C PHE A 770 28.80 -20.61 27.10
N ASP A 771 29.85 -20.74 26.29
CA ASP A 771 31.02 -21.59 26.57
C ASP A 771 32.04 -20.81 27.41
N GLU A 772 31.85 -20.82 28.73
CA GLU A 772 32.71 -20.13 29.71
C GLU A 772 34.20 -20.51 29.56
N LYS A 773 34.49 -21.75 29.18
CA LYS A 773 35.88 -22.22 29.03
C LYS A 773 36.61 -21.49 27.91
N LYS A 774 35.93 -21.21 26.80
CA LYS A 774 36.58 -20.61 25.62
C LYS A 774 36.39 -19.11 25.51
N ASN A 775 35.21 -18.62 25.89
CA ASN A 775 34.82 -17.23 25.72
C ASN A 775 34.84 -16.43 27.02
N GLY A 776 34.95 -17.11 28.16
CA GLY A 776 34.98 -16.48 29.47
C GLY A 776 36.35 -15.93 29.85
N TYR A 777 36.49 -15.65 31.14
CA TYR A 777 37.68 -15.04 31.71
C TYR A 777 38.84 -16.02 31.80
N TYR A 778 40.02 -15.59 31.35
CA TYR A 778 41.26 -16.31 31.53
C TYR A 778 41.65 -16.33 33.01
N ASP A 779 42.04 -17.51 33.48
CA ASP A 779 42.58 -17.74 34.82
C ASP A 779 43.59 -18.89 34.75
N THR A 780 44.78 -18.70 35.34
CA THR A 780 45.89 -19.65 35.23
C THR A 780 45.60 -20.99 35.91
N GLU A 781 44.69 -21.04 36.88
CA GLU A 781 44.35 -22.25 37.63
C GLU A 781 43.03 -22.86 37.15
N SER A 782 41.99 -22.04 37.03
CA SER A 782 40.61 -22.47 36.81
C SER A 782 40.15 -22.42 35.35
N ASN A 783 40.73 -21.54 34.51
CA ASN A 783 40.32 -21.40 33.10
C ASN A 783 41.44 -20.91 32.16
N LYS A 784 42.36 -21.81 31.82
CA LYS A 784 43.49 -21.49 30.91
C LYS A 784 43.08 -21.17 29.47
N GLN A 785 41.86 -21.52 29.06
CA GLN A 785 41.39 -21.34 27.68
C GLN A 785 40.65 -20.01 27.48
N GLY A 786 40.22 -19.36 28.57
CA GLY A 786 39.56 -18.06 28.53
C GLY A 786 40.38 -17.02 27.78
N ILE A 787 39.67 -16.03 27.22
CA ILE A 787 40.26 -14.97 26.39
C ILE A 787 40.04 -13.59 27.00
N LEU A 788 39.12 -13.45 27.96
CA LEU A 788 38.78 -12.19 28.60
C LEU A 788 39.60 -11.94 29.86
N LEU A 789 39.79 -10.68 30.22
CA LEU A 789 40.41 -10.30 31.48
C LEU A 789 39.34 -9.91 32.50
N ARG A 790 39.47 -10.36 33.76
CA ARG A 790 38.58 -9.90 34.85
C ARG A 790 38.87 -8.46 35.24
N GLU A 791 40.15 -8.10 35.23
CA GLU A 791 40.64 -6.75 35.53
C GLU A 791 41.63 -6.32 34.44
N LEU A 792 41.49 -5.09 33.98
CA LEU A 792 42.43 -4.45 33.08
C LEU A 792 43.72 -4.07 33.84
N PRO A 793 44.84 -3.84 33.15
CA PRO A 793 46.04 -3.28 33.75
C PRO A 793 45.72 -2.04 34.59
N GLY A 794 46.15 -2.02 35.85
CA GLY A 794 45.79 -0.97 36.82
C GLY A 794 44.63 -1.32 37.77
N GLY A 795 44.09 -2.55 37.72
CA GLY A 795 43.08 -3.03 38.66
C GLY A 795 41.66 -2.56 38.36
N ILE A 796 41.41 -2.07 37.14
CA ILE A 796 40.08 -1.62 36.71
C ILE A 796 39.26 -2.86 36.33
N PRO A 797 38.12 -3.13 36.97
CA PRO A 797 37.32 -4.31 36.63
C PRO A 797 36.76 -4.20 35.20
N SER A 798 36.79 -5.31 34.48
CA SER A 798 36.10 -5.42 33.18
C SER A 798 34.59 -5.26 33.36
N THR A 799 33.96 -4.65 32.37
CA THR A 799 32.51 -4.52 32.29
C THR A 799 31.88 -5.91 32.35
N SER A 800 31.02 -6.10 33.35
CA SER A 800 30.28 -7.34 33.53
C SER A 800 29.24 -7.53 32.42
N PHE A 801 29.04 -8.78 32.01
CA PHE A 801 27.93 -9.22 31.17
C PHE A 801 27.29 -10.45 31.80
N LYS A 802 26.02 -10.72 31.47
CA LYS A 802 25.34 -11.94 31.91
C LYS A 802 25.25 -12.95 30.77
N THR A 803 25.07 -14.20 31.14
CA THR A 803 24.79 -15.29 30.21
C THR A 803 23.40 -15.83 30.51
N LEU A 804 22.76 -16.40 29.49
CA LEU A 804 21.55 -17.19 29.69
C LEU A 804 21.92 -18.65 29.86
N ASP A 805 21.16 -19.34 30.70
CA ASP A 805 21.24 -20.79 30.87
C ASP A 805 20.07 -21.46 30.16
N ALA A 806 20.27 -22.70 29.73
CA ALA A 806 19.28 -23.51 29.04
C ALA A 806 18.02 -23.72 29.89
N ASP A 807 18.20 -23.87 31.21
CA ASP A 807 17.12 -24.15 32.16
C ASP A 807 16.38 -22.88 32.62
N SER A 808 16.88 -21.68 32.27
CA SER A 808 16.31 -20.40 32.70
C SER A 808 16.28 -19.37 31.56
N PRO A 809 15.39 -19.56 30.56
CA PRO A 809 15.26 -18.62 29.46
C PRO A 809 14.76 -17.26 29.94
N TYR A 810 15.08 -16.23 29.17
CA TYR A 810 14.52 -14.91 29.37
C TYR A 810 13.11 -14.81 28.77
N LEU A 811 12.18 -14.23 29.52
CA LEU A 811 10.80 -13.98 29.09
C LEU A 811 10.34 -12.57 29.48
N GLU A 812 9.73 -11.87 28.53
CA GLU A 812 8.97 -10.65 28.78
C GLU A 812 7.63 -10.67 28.01
N VAL A 813 6.64 -10.00 28.57
CA VAL A 813 5.32 -9.85 27.96
C VAL A 813 4.86 -8.41 28.04
N SER A 814 4.01 -8.01 27.11
CA SER A 814 3.29 -6.74 27.18
C SER A 814 1.82 -6.90 26.89
N TYR A 815 1.06 -5.95 27.41
CA TYR A 815 -0.31 -5.70 27.00
C TYR A 815 -0.54 -4.20 26.92
N GLY A 816 -1.38 -3.77 25.99
CA GLY A 816 -1.61 -2.36 25.80
C GLY A 816 -2.75 -2.04 24.85
N ILE A 817 -2.82 -0.75 24.54
CA ILE A 817 -3.84 -0.15 23.71
C ILE A 817 -3.14 0.55 22.55
N GLU A 818 -3.55 0.21 21.34
CA GLU A 818 -3.18 0.92 20.12
C GLU A 818 -4.36 1.74 19.60
N ASN A 819 -4.09 2.57 18.59
CA ASN A 819 -5.06 3.46 17.96
C ASN A 819 -5.51 4.66 18.82
N ILE A 820 -4.70 5.07 19.79
CA ILE A 820 -4.95 6.27 20.59
C ILE A 820 -4.75 7.50 19.69
N PHE A 821 -5.77 8.34 19.55
CA PHE A 821 -5.83 9.39 18.51
C PHE A 821 -5.52 8.87 17.11
N ARG A 822 -5.79 7.58 16.87
CA ARG A 822 -5.52 6.85 15.63
C ARG A 822 -4.04 6.71 15.22
N PHE A 823 -3.10 7.10 16.08
CA PHE A 823 -1.67 7.12 15.75
C PHE A 823 -0.77 6.53 16.85
N PHE A 824 -1.14 6.68 18.12
CA PHE A 824 -0.30 6.25 19.23
C PHE A 824 -0.69 4.87 19.75
N ARG A 825 0.32 4.19 20.27
CA ARG A 825 0.22 2.95 21.03
C ARG A 825 0.95 3.08 22.35
N ILE A 826 0.32 2.60 23.42
CA ILE A 826 0.88 2.54 24.77
C ILE A 826 0.82 1.10 25.25
N GLU A 827 1.93 0.58 25.76
CA GLU A 827 2.03 -0.77 26.31
C GLU A 827 2.73 -0.79 27.65
N ALA A 828 2.18 -1.61 28.56
CA ALA A 828 2.84 -1.99 29.79
C ALA A 828 3.62 -3.30 29.53
N PHE A 829 4.93 -3.25 29.76
CA PHE A 829 5.84 -4.39 29.66
C PHE A 829 6.18 -4.92 31.04
N HIS A 830 6.30 -6.25 31.13
CA HIS A 830 6.66 -7.00 32.32
C HIS A 830 7.75 -8.02 31.99
N ARG A 831 8.86 -7.98 32.70
CA ARG A 831 9.87 -9.04 32.70
C ARG A 831 9.39 -10.17 33.63
N LEU A 832 9.37 -11.41 33.14
CA LEU A 832 8.83 -12.56 33.88
C LEU A 832 9.91 -13.44 34.51
N THR A 833 11.09 -13.51 33.90
CA THR A 833 12.24 -14.30 34.39
C THR A 833 13.48 -13.41 34.53
N GLN A 834 14.59 -13.96 35.07
CA GLN A 834 15.83 -13.20 35.30
C GLN A 834 15.61 -11.95 36.20
N LEU A 835 14.90 -12.14 37.32
CA LEU A 835 14.48 -11.09 38.25
C LEU A 835 15.45 -10.86 39.42
N GLN A 836 16.48 -11.70 39.55
CA GLN A 836 17.47 -11.59 40.61
C GLN A 836 18.36 -10.36 40.37
N PRO A 837 18.80 -9.66 41.43
CA PRO A 837 19.82 -8.61 41.32
C PRO A 837 21.08 -9.14 40.65
N ASP A 838 21.81 -8.27 39.94
CA ASP A 838 23.13 -8.62 39.43
C ASP A 838 24.18 -8.71 40.54
N ALA A 839 25.41 -9.09 40.17
CA ALA A 839 26.53 -9.22 41.12
C ALA A 839 26.90 -7.90 41.82
N GLU A 840 26.49 -6.76 41.26
CA GLU A 840 26.69 -5.41 41.79
C GLU A 840 25.51 -4.96 42.68
N GLY A 841 24.48 -5.80 42.82
CA GLY A 841 23.27 -5.53 43.61
C GLY A 841 22.21 -4.70 42.87
N ASN A 842 22.42 -4.39 41.59
CA ASN A 842 21.45 -3.65 40.80
C ASN A 842 20.25 -4.54 40.47
N LYS A 843 19.05 -4.03 40.74
CA LYS A 843 17.81 -4.75 40.44
C LYS A 843 17.49 -4.64 38.94
N PRO A 844 17.13 -5.74 38.27
CA PRO A 844 16.69 -5.68 36.88
C PRO A 844 15.41 -4.86 36.76
N ARG A 845 15.23 -4.22 35.61
CA ARG A 845 13.98 -3.52 35.30
C ARG A 845 12.86 -4.54 35.14
N THR A 846 11.86 -4.48 36.03
CA THR A 846 10.75 -5.45 36.04
C THR A 846 9.53 -4.97 35.27
N THR A 847 9.27 -3.66 35.24
CA THR A 847 8.13 -3.05 34.56
C THR A 847 8.49 -1.79 33.78
N ALA A 848 7.80 -1.55 32.66
CA ALA A 848 7.92 -0.31 31.89
C ALA A 848 6.61 0.04 31.21
N ILE A 849 6.36 1.33 30.98
CA ILE A 849 5.37 1.80 30.02
C ILE A 849 6.14 2.38 28.84
N LYS A 850 5.80 1.94 27.61
CA LYS A 850 6.44 2.41 26.39
C LYS A 850 5.43 2.95 25.39
N LEU A 851 5.91 3.91 24.60
CA LEU A 851 5.13 4.61 23.57
C LEU A 851 5.65 4.21 22.18
N SER A 852 4.76 4.12 21.21
CA SER A 852 5.15 4.06 19.80
C SER A 852 4.13 4.73 18.90
N ALA A 853 4.61 5.27 17.79
CA ALA A 853 3.81 5.68 16.65
C ALA A 853 3.48 4.45 15.78
N GLN A 854 2.23 4.29 15.40
CA GLN A 854 1.76 3.19 14.55
C GLN A 854 0.69 3.71 13.59
N PHE A 855 1.01 3.76 12.30
CA PHE A 855 0.05 4.02 11.23
C PHE A 855 -0.47 2.67 10.72
N ARG A 856 -1.79 2.45 10.81
CA ARG A 856 -2.50 1.32 10.19
C ARG A 856 -3.69 1.85 9.43
N PHE A 857 -3.74 1.54 8.13
CA PHE A 857 -4.83 1.86 7.22
C PHE A 857 -5.91 0.78 7.29
#